data_AF-K1QGU4-F1
#
_entry.id   AF-K1QGU4-F1
#
_cell.length_a   1.000
_cell.length_b   1.000
_cell.length_c   1.000
_cell.angle_alpha   90.00
_cell.angle_beta   90.00
_cell.angle_gamma   90.00
#
_symmetry.space_group_name_H-M   'P 1'
#
loop_
_entity.id
_entity.type
_entity.pdbx_description
1 polymer ?
#
loop_
_entity_poly.entity_id
_entity_poly.type
_entity_poly.pdbx_seq_one_letter_code
_entity_poly.pdbx_strand_id
1 'polypeptide(L)'
;MDSDGLVSNPGGVNDSHLLSTRETRNPGASWGYPSLSPHLDPLEAPKSAQRPSALQLAPTLTLHSGSTPDIRKYVHNVPTMNISVTVRSCLPLGDPQGDFSQTVEEDMTVGSFIRKVCRDAGISMRSSLVLKNSSNQELRWSASLREAYVMSGATLLLYDTEDDVDLQTKIMNCNVWWYISGACLVIGLIGLVVINVLHHKDGEPDYSYGVVLDAGSSHTELFVYKWNTNCHHETALANQIHSCRVSGPGISSYESDPPALRSNLEVCLREAEGVVPDDKQGGTPVYLGATAGMRLIQAVNSTISDAIMNVVRDALGSTKFHFWNPKVQARILSGSEEGLFSWITVNYVSGKFGVIPPHEVKRSRRALSEAGESTVGALDMGGASTQITFYPGLSSSMPENFTGNAVLYEKNYTVYTHSFLCYGINEITRKYEALLVKQQNFTLNVSDPCGPLGSVIEEPYIDVFEAPCTKGSSTPPISKAFSNFFFEMDFLDTTRSNNLSEFQSALSSVCHMTWEQLKEKYVNTSTKFLPWYCFRGTYMEMLLLDAYKFDDNSWKNLHFIDVVNGTEIGWSLGFMIDSSSELPQSKREYYMTNLAFALMMTLFILFILISVGFACHAVKFQRRKQKGKLYQTAPKSDGYGAIQ
;
A
#
# COMPACT_ATOMS: atom_id res chain seq x y z
N MET A 1 -49.60 50.25 20.37
CA MET A 1 -49.75 51.31 21.37
C MET A 1 -48.86 50.94 22.53
N ASP A 2 -47.99 51.87 22.90
CA ASP A 2 -47.62 52.23 24.27
C ASP A 2 -46.89 51.18 25.13
N SER A 3 -45.57 51.13 24.91
CA SER A 3 -44.52 51.59 25.85
C SER A 3 -44.26 50.93 27.23
N ASP A 4 -42.96 50.85 27.54
CA ASP A 4 -42.28 50.98 28.84
C ASP A 4 -42.39 49.85 29.91
N GLY A 5 -41.43 48.93 29.84
CA GLY A 5 -40.18 49.04 30.63
C GLY A 5 -40.18 48.78 32.14
N LEU A 6 -39.17 48.02 32.61
CA LEU A 6 -38.25 48.47 33.68
C LEU A 6 -37.07 47.50 33.86
N VAL A 7 -35.89 48.04 34.15
CA VAL A 7 -34.71 47.28 34.59
C VAL A 7 -34.66 47.27 36.11
N SER A 8 -34.31 46.13 36.72
CA SER A 8 -33.85 46.10 38.11
C SER A 8 -32.67 45.14 38.25
N ASN A 9 -31.73 45.49 39.13
CA ASN A 9 -30.46 44.80 39.29
C ASN A 9 -30.02 44.91 40.76
N PRO A 10 -29.81 43.79 41.47
CA PRO A 10 -28.84 43.70 42.56
C PRO A 10 -27.64 42.83 42.10
N GLY A 11 -26.41 43.20 42.37
CA GLY A 11 -25.95 43.93 43.55
C GLY A 11 -25.12 42.97 44.38
N GLY A 12 -23.84 42.81 44.00
CA GLY A 12 -22.98 41.74 44.51
C GLY A 12 -22.44 42.00 45.92
N VAL A 13 -21.96 40.92 46.54
CA VAL A 13 -21.15 40.94 47.76
C VAL A 13 -19.82 40.29 47.44
N ASN A 14 -18.72 41.00 47.68
CA ASN A 14 -17.38 40.39 47.71
C ASN A 14 -17.20 39.66 49.03
N ASP A 15 -16.47 38.55 49.01
CA ASP A 15 -15.41 38.37 50.00
C ASP A 15 -14.24 37.57 49.40
N SER A 16 -13.02 37.86 49.85
CA SER A 16 -11.81 37.34 49.22
C SER A 16 -10.71 37.05 50.23
N HIS A 17 -10.15 35.84 50.22
CA HIS A 17 -8.83 35.60 50.81
C HIS A 17 -8.06 34.40 50.21
N LEU A 18 -6.92 34.74 49.58
CA LEU A 18 -5.60 34.11 49.69
C LEU A 18 -5.30 32.73 49.05
N LEU A 19 -4.33 32.80 48.11
CA LEU A 19 -3.12 31.97 47.98
C LEU A 19 -3.23 30.47 47.61
N SER A 20 -2.68 30.12 46.44
CA SER A 20 -1.29 29.59 46.41
C SER A 20 -0.61 29.73 45.03
N THR A 21 0.72 29.92 45.08
CA THR A 21 1.74 29.59 44.06
C THR A 21 1.34 29.46 42.58
N ARG A 22 1.75 30.45 41.77
CA ARG A 22 1.77 30.41 40.30
C ARG A 22 3.21 30.30 39.80
N GLU A 23 3.70 29.09 39.53
CA GLU A 23 4.98 28.94 38.79
C GLU A 23 4.80 29.24 37.30
N THR A 24 5.83 29.82 36.69
CA THR A 24 5.85 30.22 35.27
C THR A 24 6.89 29.40 34.49
N ARG A 25 6.46 28.73 33.42
CA ARG A 25 7.36 28.31 32.33
C ARG A 25 6.77 28.64 30.97
N ASN A 26 7.64 29.06 30.05
CA ASN A 26 7.29 29.42 28.68
C ASN A 26 7.01 28.17 27.82
N PRO A 27 6.25 28.32 26.72
CA PRO A 27 6.12 27.29 25.70
C PRO A 27 7.43 27.13 24.91
N GLY A 28 7.77 25.89 24.51
CA GLY A 28 8.93 25.64 23.65
C GLY A 28 9.57 24.26 23.84
N ALA A 29 8.87 23.18 23.46
CA ALA A 29 9.45 21.84 23.36
C ALA A 29 8.61 20.94 22.44
N SER A 30 8.93 20.93 21.14
CA SER A 30 8.49 19.87 20.23
C SER A 30 9.37 18.64 20.41
N TRP A 31 8.78 17.53 20.87
CA TRP A 31 9.44 16.23 20.95
C TRP A 31 8.78 15.26 19.97
N GLY A 32 9.47 14.98 18.87
CA GLY A 32 9.05 13.94 17.92
C GLY A 32 9.43 12.55 18.41
N TYR A 33 8.64 11.55 18.02
CA TYR A 33 9.01 10.14 18.18
C TYR A 33 9.85 9.66 16.98
N PRO A 34 10.77 8.70 17.17
CA PRO A 34 11.78 8.36 16.16
C PRO A 34 11.24 7.45 15.06
N SER A 35 11.62 7.72 13.81
CA SER A 35 11.49 6.78 12.70
C SER A 35 12.71 5.85 12.64
N LEU A 36 12.45 4.54 12.46
CA LEU A 36 13.48 3.52 12.27
C LEU A 36 13.33 2.93 10.86
N SER A 37 14.18 3.39 9.94
CA SER A 37 14.39 2.79 8.62
C SER A 37 15.88 2.73 8.30
N PRO A 38 16.44 1.57 7.89
CA PRO A 38 17.86 1.44 7.60
C PRO A 38 18.18 1.79 6.15
N HIS A 39 19.24 2.57 5.92
CA HIS A 39 19.94 2.59 4.64
C HIS A 39 21.46 2.60 4.88
N LEU A 40 22.17 1.82 4.06
CA LEU A 40 23.63 1.71 4.06
C LEU A 40 24.19 2.55 2.90
N ASP A 41 25.14 3.42 3.18
CA ASP A 41 25.83 4.22 2.17
C ASP A 41 26.81 3.39 1.33
N PRO A 42 26.85 3.55 0.00
CA PRO A 42 27.96 3.10 -0.84
C PRO A 42 29.16 4.07 -0.72
N LEU A 43 30.37 3.52 -0.63
CA LEU A 43 31.61 4.31 -0.62
C LEU A 43 31.97 4.82 -2.03
N GLU A 44 31.92 6.14 -2.26
CA GLU A 44 32.60 6.78 -3.40
C GLU A 44 34.01 7.29 -3.05
N ALA A 45 34.92 7.25 -4.02
CA ALA A 45 36.32 7.64 -3.88
C ALA A 45 36.53 9.16 -4.06
N PRO A 46 37.60 9.75 -3.47
CA PRO A 46 37.82 11.20 -3.50
C PRO A 46 38.16 11.77 -4.89
N LYS A 47 37.70 13.00 -5.13
CA LYS A 47 37.76 13.70 -6.42
C LYS A 47 39.14 14.30 -6.72
N SER A 48 39.45 14.42 -8.01
CA SER A 48 40.69 15.02 -8.53
C SER A 48 40.54 16.51 -8.90
N ALA A 49 41.55 17.29 -8.52
CA ALA A 49 41.78 18.69 -8.88
C ALA A 49 43.27 18.98 -8.60
N GLN A 50 44.04 19.76 -9.35
CA GLN A 50 43.84 20.50 -10.62
C GLN A 50 45.21 20.55 -11.35
N ARG A 51 45.23 20.83 -12.66
CA ARG A 51 46.43 21.27 -13.39
C ARG A 51 46.26 22.72 -13.86
N PRO A 52 47.32 23.53 -13.79
CA PRO A 52 47.53 24.62 -14.73
C PRO A 52 48.76 24.40 -15.63
N SER A 53 48.63 24.81 -16.89
CA SER A 53 49.63 25.48 -17.73
C SER A 53 51.09 24.98 -17.78
N ALA A 54 51.51 24.52 -18.96
CA ALA A 54 52.89 24.62 -19.43
C ALA A 54 53.01 25.81 -20.40
N LEU A 55 54.15 26.50 -20.41
CA LEU A 55 54.55 27.40 -21.50
C LEU A 55 56.06 27.30 -21.75
N GLN A 56 56.49 27.56 -22.99
CA GLN A 56 57.85 27.29 -23.46
C GLN A 56 58.95 28.08 -22.75
N LEU A 57 60.14 27.46 -22.65
CA LEU A 57 61.35 27.95 -23.32
C LEU A 57 62.42 26.85 -23.40
N ALA A 58 63.23 26.88 -24.45
CA ALA A 58 64.48 26.10 -24.55
C ALA A 58 65.65 26.96 -24.02
N PRO A 59 66.83 26.35 -23.78
CA PRO A 59 67.81 26.42 -24.86
C PRO A 59 68.66 25.15 -25.08
N THR A 60 69.22 25.11 -26.28
CA THR A 60 70.26 24.19 -26.77
C THR A 60 71.52 24.19 -25.88
N LEU A 61 72.16 23.04 -25.73
CA LEU A 61 73.63 22.99 -25.62
C LEU A 61 74.19 21.75 -26.34
N THR A 62 75.13 22.01 -27.25
CA THR A 62 75.80 21.04 -28.13
C THR A 62 77.09 20.50 -27.50
N LEU A 63 77.46 19.25 -27.78
CA LEU A 63 78.82 18.64 -27.81
C LEU A 63 78.64 17.11 -28.01
N HIS A 64 79.45 16.35 -28.76
CA HIS A 64 80.31 16.68 -29.90
C HIS A 64 80.57 15.38 -30.69
N SER A 65 80.88 15.46 -31.98
CA SER A 65 81.26 14.30 -32.80
C SER A 65 82.79 14.08 -32.75
N GLY A 66 83.27 12.91 -32.32
CA GLY A 66 84.71 12.64 -32.28
C GLY A 66 85.11 11.17 -32.11
N SER A 67 86.00 10.71 -32.99
CA SER A 67 86.95 9.58 -32.85
C SER A 67 86.49 8.26 -32.22
N THR A 68 86.41 7.21 -33.04
CA THR A 68 86.52 5.80 -32.61
C THR A 68 87.92 5.48 -32.05
N PRO A 69 88.05 4.87 -30.86
CA PRO A 69 89.21 4.08 -30.47
C PRO A 69 89.02 2.61 -30.89
N ASP A 70 90.04 2.00 -31.50
CA ASP A 70 90.05 0.55 -31.76
C ASP A 70 90.35 -0.21 -30.46
N ILE A 71 89.43 -1.09 -30.04
CA ILE A 71 89.62 -2.01 -28.89
C ILE A 71 89.58 -3.48 -29.36
N ARG A 72 90.15 -3.79 -30.54
CA ARG A 72 90.67 -5.13 -30.86
C ARG A 72 91.98 -5.42 -30.11
N LYS A 73 91.97 -5.22 -28.79
CA LYS A 73 92.97 -5.68 -27.79
C LYS A 73 92.44 -5.36 -26.39
N TYR A 74 91.80 -6.35 -25.76
CA TYR A 74 91.71 -6.62 -24.29
C TYR A 74 90.52 -7.55 -23.94
N VAL A 75 90.32 -8.64 -24.69
CA VAL A 75 89.53 -9.79 -24.22
C VAL A 75 90.28 -11.10 -24.54
N HIS A 76 91.23 -11.44 -23.68
CA HIS A 76 91.67 -12.82 -23.48
C HIS A 76 91.55 -13.10 -21.98
N ASN A 77 91.02 -14.28 -21.64
CA ASN A 77 90.83 -14.77 -20.28
C ASN A 77 89.98 -13.88 -19.35
N VAL A 78 88.72 -13.66 -19.73
CA VAL A 78 87.64 -13.69 -18.72
C VAL A 78 87.36 -15.18 -18.44
N PRO A 79 87.40 -15.66 -17.19
CA PRO A 79 87.05 -17.05 -16.89
C PRO A 79 85.55 -17.28 -17.16
N THR A 80 85.20 -18.45 -17.70
CA THR A 80 83.79 -18.85 -17.85
C THR A 80 83.15 -18.95 -16.47
N MET A 81 82.15 -18.10 -16.19
CA MET A 81 81.49 -18.11 -14.90
C MET A 81 80.40 -19.19 -14.88
N ASN A 82 80.54 -20.15 -13.97
CA ASN A 82 79.51 -21.15 -13.72
C ASN A 82 78.31 -20.48 -13.05
N ILE A 83 77.18 -20.47 -13.75
CA ILE A 83 75.89 -19.96 -13.27
C ILE A 83 75.00 -21.11 -12.82
N SER A 84 74.25 -20.92 -11.74
CA SER A 84 73.21 -21.87 -11.30
C SER A 84 71.87 -21.41 -11.86
N VAL A 85 71.21 -22.25 -12.66
CA VAL A 85 69.94 -21.93 -13.32
C VAL A 85 68.93 -23.03 -13.00
N THR A 86 67.75 -22.63 -12.51
CA THR A 86 66.65 -23.55 -12.22
C THR A 86 65.71 -23.63 -13.42
N VAL A 87 65.39 -24.83 -13.89
CA VAL A 87 64.37 -25.04 -14.91
C VAL A 87 63.15 -25.72 -14.30
N ARG A 88 62.03 -25.01 -14.27
CA ARG A 88 60.72 -25.55 -13.88
C ARG A 88 60.06 -26.22 -15.08
N SER A 89 59.68 -27.48 -14.93
CA SER A 89 58.87 -28.18 -15.94
C SER A 89 57.45 -27.63 -15.95
N CYS A 90 56.94 -27.31 -17.14
CA CYS A 90 55.54 -26.98 -17.39
C CYS A 90 54.94 -27.91 -18.46
N LEU A 91 55.47 -29.14 -18.54
CA LEU A 91 55.09 -30.17 -19.51
C LEU A 91 53.82 -30.95 -19.05
N PRO A 92 53.11 -31.65 -19.95
CA PRO A 92 51.89 -32.38 -19.60
C PRO A 92 52.05 -33.48 -18.54
N LEU A 93 50.91 -33.93 -18.02
CA LEU A 93 50.78 -35.09 -17.13
C LEU A 93 51.28 -36.37 -17.81
N GLY A 94 52.56 -36.67 -17.64
CA GLY A 94 53.27 -37.81 -18.23
C GLY A 94 54.78 -37.61 -18.26
N ASP A 95 55.24 -36.37 -18.45
CA ASP A 95 56.66 -36.00 -18.33
C ASP A 95 57.03 -35.65 -16.87
N PRO A 96 58.32 -35.81 -16.48
CA PRO A 96 58.84 -35.38 -15.19
C PRO A 96 58.48 -33.93 -14.81
N GLN A 97 57.99 -33.76 -13.59
CA GLN A 97 57.51 -32.49 -13.03
C GLN A 97 58.45 -32.01 -11.92
N GLY A 98 58.55 -30.68 -11.75
CA GLY A 98 59.34 -30.04 -10.70
C GLY A 98 60.38 -29.05 -11.21
N ASP A 99 61.28 -28.67 -10.30
CA ASP A 99 62.33 -27.66 -10.51
C ASP A 99 63.71 -28.33 -10.57
N PHE A 100 64.39 -28.19 -11.72
CA PHE A 100 65.68 -28.81 -12.01
C PHE A 100 66.79 -27.77 -12.00
N SER A 101 67.48 -27.63 -10.86
CA SER A 101 68.63 -26.74 -10.71
C SER A 101 69.89 -27.32 -11.35
N GLN A 102 70.56 -26.53 -12.19
CA GLN A 102 71.74 -26.94 -12.95
C GLN A 102 72.82 -25.87 -12.90
N THR A 103 74.04 -26.27 -12.52
CA THR A 103 75.24 -25.43 -12.62
C THR A 103 75.89 -25.65 -13.98
N VAL A 104 76.03 -24.59 -14.77
CA VAL A 104 76.56 -24.63 -16.15
C VAL A 104 77.36 -23.37 -16.48
N GLU A 105 78.25 -23.45 -17.47
CA GLU A 105 78.97 -22.29 -17.98
C GLU A 105 78.00 -21.36 -18.75
N GLU A 106 78.13 -20.06 -18.50
CA GLU A 106 77.26 -19.00 -19.04
C GLU A 106 77.31 -18.85 -20.58
N ASP A 107 78.31 -19.42 -21.26
CA ASP A 107 78.41 -19.46 -22.72
C ASP A 107 77.70 -20.68 -23.36
N MET A 108 77.22 -21.64 -22.55
CA MET A 108 76.44 -22.78 -23.03
C MET A 108 75.19 -22.31 -23.81
N THR A 109 74.95 -22.89 -24.98
CA THR A 109 73.77 -22.54 -25.79
C THR A 109 72.47 -23.08 -25.19
N VAL A 110 71.37 -22.31 -25.32
CA VAL A 110 70.04 -22.65 -24.79
C VAL A 110 69.60 -24.06 -25.20
N GLY A 111 69.75 -24.44 -26.47
CA GLY A 111 69.42 -25.78 -26.95
C GLY A 111 70.32 -26.89 -26.39
N SER A 112 71.54 -26.58 -25.95
CA SER A 112 72.44 -27.52 -25.28
C SER A 112 72.11 -27.63 -23.79
N PHE A 113 71.72 -26.52 -23.16
CA PHE A 113 71.20 -26.49 -21.80
C PHE A 113 69.89 -27.29 -21.66
N ILE A 114 68.94 -27.13 -22.60
CA ILE A 114 67.71 -27.96 -22.68
C ILE A 114 68.07 -29.45 -22.76
N ARG A 115 69.00 -29.83 -23.62
CA ARG A 115 69.44 -31.24 -23.76
C ARG A 115 70.17 -31.79 -22.53
N LYS A 116 70.78 -30.94 -21.69
CA LYS A 116 71.33 -31.33 -20.39
C LYS A 116 70.21 -31.50 -19.35
N VAL A 117 69.33 -30.51 -19.22
CA VAL A 117 68.18 -30.55 -18.31
C VAL A 117 67.31 -31.78 -18.60
N CYS A 118 66.92 -32.02 -19.86
CA CYS A 118 66.08 -33.18 -20.21
C CYS A 118 66.74 -34.51 -19.86
N ARG A 119 68.05 -34.67 -20.14
CA ARG A 119 68.82 -35.87 -19.79
C ARG A 119 68.82 -36.12 -18.29
N ASP A 120 69.16 -35.09 -17.52
CA ASP A 120 69.37 -35.21 -16.08
C ASP A 120 68.03 -35.30 -15.31
N ALA A 121 66.94 -34.80 -15.89
CA ALA A 121 65.57 -34.90 -15.37
C ALA A 121 64.79 -36.15 -15.86
N GLY A 122 65.31 -36.91 -16.83
CA GLY A 122 64.61 -38.04 -17.45
C GLY A 122 63.49 -37.66 -18.42
N ILE A 123 63.45 -36.41 -18.89
CA ILE A 123 62.47 -35.90 -19.85
C ILE A 123 62.87 -36.33 -21.27
N SER A 124 61.91 -36.79 -22.07
CA SER A 124 62.16 -37.16 -23.47
C SER A 124 62.37 -35.91 -24.33
N MET A 125 63.52 -35.85 -25.02
CA MET A 125 63.92 -34.69 -25.83
C MET A 125 63.08 -34.60 -27.10
N ARG A 126 62.33 -33.50 -27.28
CA ARG A 126 61.53 -33.20 -28.49
C ARG A 126 62.03 -31.89 -29.11
N SER A 127 61.93 -31.76 -30.43
CA SER A 127 62.31 -30.55 -31.17
C SER A 127 61.42 -29.33 -30.90
N SER A 128 60.26 -29.55 -30.29
CA SER A 128 59.27 -28.55 -29.89
C SER A 128 59.52 -27.95 -28.50
N LEU A 129 60.49 -28.46 -27.74
CA LEU A 129 60.80 -27.98 -26.39
C LEU A 129 61.53 -26.63 -26.41
N VAL A 130 61.00 -25.66 -25.66
CA VAL A 130 61.57 -24.30 -25.53
C VAL A 130 61.67 -23.88 -24.07
N LEU A 131 62.65 -23.01 -23.78
CA LEU A 131 62.74 -22.32 -22.49
C LEU A 131 62.18 -20.91 -22.62
N LYS A 132 61.32 -20.53 -21.67
CA LYS A 132 60.83 -19.15 -21.50
C LYS A 132 61.39 -18.56 -20.20
N ASN A 133 61.68 -17.26 -20.20
CA ASN A 133 62.07 -16.52 -18.99
C ASN A 133 60.85 -16.19 -18.12
N SER A 134 61.07 -15.55 -16.96
CA SER A 134 60.01 -15.12 -16.03
C SER A 134 59.02 -14.11 -16.64
N SER A 135 59.38 -13.42 -17.72
CA SER A 135 58.49 -12.55 -18.51
C SER A 135 57.73 -13.31 -19.61
N ASN A 136 57.73 -14.64 -19.59
CA ASN A 136 57.15 -15.55 -20.58
C ASN A 136 57.72 -15.37 -22.01
N GLN A 137 58.90 -14.77 -22.15
CA GLN A 137 59.59 -14.60 -23.43
C GLN A 137 60.45 -15.82 -23.73
N GLU A 138 60.31 -16.38 -24.93
CA GLU A 138 61.07 -17.52 -25.42
C GLU A 138 62.56 -17.17 -25.65
N LEU A 139 63.44 -18.04 -25.17
CA LEU A 139 64.88 -17.92 -25.36
C LEU A 139 65.33 -18.60 -26.65
N ARG A 140 66.06 -17.86 -27.49
CA ARG A 140 66.52 -18.36 -28.81
C ARG A 140 67.44 -19.56 -28.64
N TRP A 141 67.05 -20.70 -29.22
CA TRP A 141 67.75 -21.99 -29.14
C TRP A 141 69.27 -21.93 -29.39
N SER A 142 69.72 -21.07 -30.31
CA SER A 142 71.12 -20.91 -30.71
C SER A 142 71.93 -19.89 -29.90
N ALA A 143 71.30 -19.09 -29.04
CA ALA A 143 71.99 -18.12 -28.20
C ALA A 143 72.67 -18.82 -27.01
N SER A 144 73.79 -18.27 -26.52
CA SER A 144 74.32 -18.59 -25.20
C SER A 144 73.39 -18.11 -24.08
N LEU A 145 73.51 -18.70 -22.89
CA LEU A 145 72.79 -18.23 -21.69
C LEU A 145 73.14 -16.76 -21.37
N ARG A 146 74.39 -16.33 -21.59
CA ARG A 146 74.83 -14.93 -21.50
C ARG A 146 74.10 -14.01 -22.49
N GLU A 147 74.02 -14.37 -23.77
CA GLU A 147 73.29 -13.59 -24.79
C GLU A 147 71.77 -13.59 -24.57
N ALA A 148 71.24 -14.62 -23.91
CA ALA A 148 69.86 -14.71 -23.45
C ALA A 148 69.61 -13.95 -22.13
N TYR A 149 70.63 -13.28 -21.57
CA TYR A 149 70.60 -12.54 -20.29
C TYR A 149 70.17 -13.40 -19.08
N VAL A 150 70.50 -14.69 -19.10
CA VAL A 150 70.21 -15.62 -18.00
C VAL A 150 71.28 -15.49 -16.92
N MET A 151 70.92 -14.88 -15.80
CA MET A 151 71.81 -14.70 -14.64
C MET A 151 71.82 -15.92 -13.72
N SER A 152 72.86 -16.05 -12.89
CA SER A 152 72.87 -17.03 -11.80
C SER A 152 71.73 -16.76 -10.81
N GLY A 153 71.00 -17.81 -10.42
CA GLY A 153 69.76 -17.75 -9.65
C GLY A 153 68.49 -17.60 -10.49
N ALA A 154 68.59 -17.48 -11.83
CA ALA A 154 67.41 -17.38 -12.69
C ALA A 154 66.57 -18.68 -12.67
N THR A 155 65.24 -18.50 -12.67
CA THR A 155 64.29 -19.58 -12.94
C THR A 155 63.73 -19.43 -14.35
N LEU A 156 63.84 -20.49 -15.15
CA LEU A 156 63.29 -20.60 -16.50
C LEU A 156 62.17 -21.65 -16.52
N LEU A 157 61.27 -21.55 -17.50
CA LEU A 157 60.11 -22.42 -17.65
C LEU A 157 60.27 -23.26 -18.92
N LEU A 158 60.21 -24.60 -18.80
CA LEU A 158 60.29 -25.53 -19.93
C LEU A 158 58.89 -25.86 -20.45
N TYR A 159 58.63 -25.54 -21.72
CA TYR A 159 57.36 -25.77 -22.40
C TYR A 159 57.55 -26.61 -23.65
N ASP A 160 56.52 -27.37 -24.03
CA ASP A 160 56.36 -27.93 -25.37
C ASP A 160 55.50 -26.96 -26.20
N THR A 161 55.93 -26.66 -27.43
CA THR A 161 55.21 -25.73 -28.33
C THR A 161 54.07 -26.37 -29.12
N GLU A 162 53.97 -27.71 -29.17
CA GLU A 162 52.89 -28.39 -29.88
C GLU A 162 51.58 -28.46 -29.06
N ASP A 163 51.67 -28.53 -27.72
CA ASP A 163 50.49 -28.64 -26.83
C ASP A 163 49.61 -27.36 -26.79
N ASP A 164 50.23 -26.18 -26.84
CA ASP A 164 49.53 -24.87 -26.78
C ASP A 164 48.61 -24.68 -28.01
N VAL A 165 49.02 -25.25 -29.16
CA VAL A 165 48.25 -25.25 -30.41
C VAL A 165 47.00 -26.12 -30.29
N ASP A 166 47.12 -27.32 -29.71
CA ASP A 166 45.98 -28.24 -29.59
C ASP A 166 44.93 -27.74 -28.60
N LEU A 167 45.31 -27.01 -27.54
CA LEU A 167 44.35 -26.45 -26.58
C LEU A 167 43.46 -25.37 -27.20
N GLN A 168 44.03 -24.37 -27.90
CA GLN A 168 43.21 -23.39 -28.64
C GLN A 168 42.40 -24.07 -29.75
N THR A 169 43.00 -25.02 -30.46
CA THR A 169 42.33 -25.75 -31.55
C THR A 169 41.16 -26.60 -31.04
N LYS A 170 41.24 -27.20 -29.85
CA LYS A 170 40.12 -27.90 -29.20
C LYS A 170 38.99 -26.95 -28.84
N ILE A 171 39.29 -25.83 -28.19
CA ILE A 171 38.27 -24.84 -27.78
C ILE A 171 37.54 -24.26 -29.01
N MET A 172 38.26 -23.92 -30.08
CA MET A 172 37.65 -23.43 -31.34
C MET A 172 36.99 -24.53 -32.20
N ASN A 173 37.19 -25.81 -31.88
CA ASN A 173 36.49 -26.91 -32.55
C ASN A 173 35.14 -27.27 -31.90
N CYS A 174 34.88 -26.82 -30.66
CA CYS A 174 33.54 -26.82 -30.08
C CYS A 174 32.62 -25.94 -30.93
N ASN A 175 31.56 -26.54 -31.49
CA ASN A 175 30.71 -25.89 -32.48
C ASN A 175 29.79 -24.85 -31.82
N VAL A 176 30.28 -23.63 -31.67
CA VAL A 176 29.61 -22.45 -31.06
C VAL A 176 28.14 -22.30 -31.47
N TRP A 177 27.77 -22.63 -32.71
CA TRP A 177 26.39 -22.57 -33.18
C TRP A 177 25.42 -23.47 -32.40
N TRP A 178 25.87 -24.61 -31.84
CA TRP A 178 25.06 -25.43 -30.95
C TRP A 178 24.85 -24.80 -29.57
N TYR A 179 25.86 -24.10 -29.03
CA TYR A 179 25.73 -23.39 -27.76
C TYR A 179 24.79 -22.19 -27.87
N ILE A 180 24.90 -21.40 -28.96
CA ILE A 180 23.98 -20.29 -29.24
C ILE A 180 22.56 -20.82 -29.46
N SER A 181 22.40 -21.91 -30.23
CA SER A 181 21.10 -22.58 -30.42
C SER A 181 20.48 -23.02 -29.09
N GLY A 182 21.25 -23.68 -28.22
CA GLY A 182 20.79 -24.10 -26.89
C GLY A 182 20.38 -22.92 -26.01
N ALA A 183 21.20 -21.86 -25.94
CA ALA A 183 20.89 -20.66 -25.16
C ALA A 183 19.60 -19.96 -25.63
N CYS A 184 19.44 -19.78 -26.94
CA CYS A 184 18.21 -19.19 -27.51
C CYS A 184 16.97 -20.07 -27.24
N LEU A 185 17.10 -21.40 -27.26
CA LEU A 185 15.99 -22.31 -26.93
C LEU A 185 15.58 -22.19 -25.46
N VAL A 186 16.54 -22.17 -24.53
CA VAL A 186 16.28 -22.05 -23.09
C VAL A 186 15.63 -20.70 -22.77
N ILE A 187 16.14 -19.60 -23.33
CA ILE A 187 15.55 -18.26 -23.17
C ILE A 187 14.12 -18.20 -23.71
N GLY A 188 13.88 -18.76 -24.90
CA GLY A 188 12.54 -18.81 -25.50
C GLY A 188 11.54 -19.64 -24.68
N LEU A 189 11.94 -20.82 -24.21
CA LEU A 189 11.06 -21.70 -23.43
C LEU A 189 10.76 -21.13 -22.03
N ILE A 190 11.77 -20.65 -21.29
CA ILE A 190 11.56 -20.04 -19.98
C ILE A 190 10.72 -18.76 -20.13
N GLY A 191 11.01 -17.94 -21.14
CA GLY A 191 10.24 -16.74 -21.45
C GLY A 191 8.76 -17.03 -21.72
N LEU A 192 8.46 -18.05 -22.54
CA LEU A 192 7.08 -18.48 -22.80
C LEU A 192 6.37 -19.00 -21.53
N VAL A 193 7.05 -19.76 -20.66
CA VAL A 193 6.44 -20.22 -19.40
C VAL A 193 6.16 -19.03 -18.48
N VAL A 194 7.15 -18.17 -18.24
CA VAL A 194 7.00 -17.00 -17.35
C VAL A 194 5.93 -16.04 -17.86
N ILE A 195 5.91 -15.72 -19.16
CA ILE A 195 4.96 -14.74 -19.71
C ILE A 195 3.50 -15.25 -19.65
N ASN A 196 3.27 -16.56 -19.82
CA ASN A 196 1.93 -17.14 -19.67
C ASN A 196 1.52 -17.27 -18.19
N VAL A 197 2.44 -17.59 -17.28
CA VAL A 197 2.16 -17.60 -15.83
C VAL A 197 1.80 -16.20 -15.32
N LEU A 198 2.50 -15.15 -15.79
CA LEU A 198 2.15 -13.76 -15.49
C LEU A 198 0.76 -13.42 -16.07
N HIS A 199 0.57 -13.58 -17.38
CA HIS A 199 -0.70 -13.21 -18.02
C HIS A 199 -1.93 -14.01 -17.51
N HIS A 200 -1.73 -15.22 -17.00
CA HIS A 200 -2.81 -15.99 -16.36
C HIS A 200 -3.12 -15.49 -14.94
N LYS A 201 -2.11 -15.05 -14.17
CA LYS A 201 -2.31 -14.35 -12.90
C LYS A 201 -2.93 -12.96 -13.07
N ASP A 202 -2.64 -12.27 -14.16
CA ASP A 202 -3.26 -10.99 -14.54
C ASP A 202 -4.78 -11.11 -14.83
N GLY A 203 -5.37 -12.32 -14.79
CA GLY A 203 -6.73 -12.61 -15.24
C GLY A 203 -7.81 -12.74 -14.15
N GLU A 204 -7.47 -13.01 -12.89
CA GLU A 204 -8.46 -13.08 -11.80
C GLU A 204 -8.44 -11.78 -10.97
N PRO A 205 -9.61 -11.16 -10.68
CA PRO A 205 -9.68 -10.02 -9.78
C PRO A 205 -9.45 -10.47 -8.35
N ASP A 206 -8.36 -10.02 -7.73
CA ASP A 206 -8.16 -10.24 -6.30
C ASP A 206 -9.02 -9.28 -5.48
N TYR A 207 -9.38 -9.70 -4.26
CA TYR A 207 -10.31 -9.00 -3.39
C TYR A 207 -9.76 -8.86 -1.97
N SER A 208 -9.89 -7.64 -1.44
CA SER A 208 -9.77 -7.36 -0.02
C SER A 208 -11.16 -7.17 0.59
N TYR A 209 -11.22 -7.37 1.91
CA TYR A 209 -12.43 -7.32 2.71
C TYR A 209 -12.18 -6.43 3.93
N GLY A 210 -13.24 -5.93 4.55
CA GLY A 210 -13.16 -5.19 5.80
C GLY A 210 -14.43 -5.38 6.61
N VAL A 211 -14.30 -5.44 7.93
CA VAL A 211 -15.41 -5.69 8.86
C VAL A 211 -15.57 -4.49 9.78
N VAL A 212 -16.79 -3.95 9.88
CA VAL A 212 -17.10 -2.79 10.74
C VAL A 212 -18.32 -3.09 11.58
N LEU A 213 -18.24 -2.84 12.87
CA LEU A 213 -19.37 -2.87 13.78
C LEU A 213 -19.80 -1.43 14.10
N ASP A 214 -21.04 -1.07 13.75
CA ASP A 214 -21.70 0.13 14.27
C ASP A 214 -22.26 -0.19 15.66
N ALA A 215 -21.59 0.30 16.71
CA ALA A 215 -22.08 0.24 18.07
C ALA A 215 -22.98 1.44 18.40
N GLY A 216 -24.16 1.42 17.78
CA GLY A 216 -25.27 2.34 17.97
C GLY A 216 -25.79 2.40 19.41
N SER A 217 -26.51 3.47 19.74
CA SER A 217 -27.17 3.63 21.05
C SER A 217 -28.31 2.62 21.30
N SER A 218 -28.90 2.05 20.24
CA SER A 218 -30.15 1.29 20.32
C SER A 218 -30.01 -0.19 19.94
N HIS A 219 -28.98 -0.52 19.16
CA HIS A 219 -28.61 -1.87 18.69
C HIS A 219 -27.13 -1.83 18.29
N THR A 220 -26.58 -2.94 17.82
CA THR A 220 -25.25 -2.97 17.19
C THR A 220 -25.33 -3.81 15.92
N GLU A 221 -24.73 -3.33 14.84
CA GLU A 221 -24.85 -3.92 13.49
C GLU A 221 -23.45 -4.16 12.95
N LEU A 222 -23.15 -5.38 12.50
CA LEU A 222 -21.90 -5.74 11.84
C LEU A 222 -22.10 -5.69 10.33
N PHE A 223 -21.16 -5.06 9.61
CA PHE A 223 -21.09 -5.02 8.16
C PHE A 223 -19.81 -5.69 7.67
N VAL A 224 -19.91 -6.48 6.59
CA VAL A 224 -18.76 -6.98 5.83
C VAL A 224 -18.76 -6.34 4.46
N TYR A 225 -17.68 -5.65 4.13
CA TYR A 225 -17.43 -5.00 2.85
C TYR A 225 -16.39 -5.77 2.02
N LYS A 226 -16.51 -5.69 0.69
CA LYS A 226 -15.60 -6.32 -0.27
C LYS A 226 -15.27 -5.37 -1.43
N TRP A 227 -13.99 -5.17 -1.73
CA TRP A 227 -13.52 -4.39 -2.89
C TRP A 227 -12.48 -5.15 -3.70
N ASN A 228 -12.45 -4.89 -5.01
CA ASN A 228 -11.45 -5.43 -5.93
C ASN A 228 -10.14 -4.64 -5.77
N THR A 229 -9.02 -5.32 -5.52
CA THR A 229 -7.70 -4.68 -5.38
C THR A 229 -7.14 -4.21 -6.73
N ASN A 230 -7.59 -4.82 -7.83
CA ASN A 230 -7.05 -4.65 -9.18
C ASN A 230 -7.81 -3.54 -9.97
N CYS A 231 -8.38 -2.57 -9.26
CA CYS A 231 -9.13 -1.44 -9.84
C CYS A 231 -8.19 -0.35 -10.39
N HIS A 232 -7.77 -0.50 -11.65
CA HIS A 232 -6.82 0.42 -12.31
C HIS A 232 -7.42 1.72 -12.87
N HIS A 233 -8.74 1.82 -13.02
CA HIS A 233 -9.39 2.88 -13.81
C HIS A 233 -10.58 3.57 -13.12
N GLU A 234 -11.05 3.03 -12.00
CA GLU A 234 -12.23 3.47 -11.26
C GLU A 234 -11.93 3.48 -9.76
N THR A 235 -12.77 4.17 -8.98
CA THR A 235 -12.86 3.96 -7.54
C THR A 235 -13.10 2.48 -7.28
N ALA A 236 -12.27 1.81 -6.48
CA ALA A 236 -12.60 0.46 -6.00
C ALA A 236 -13.75 0.58 -4.99
N LEU A 237 -14.99 0.54 -5.49
CA LEU A 237 -16.18 0.62 -4.67
C LEU A 237 -16.28 -0.65 -3.83
N ALA A 238 -16.12 -0.49 -2.52
CA ALA A 238 -16.39 -1.48 -1.51
C ALA A 238 -17.89 -1.69 -1.44
N ASN A 239 -18.33 -2.88 -1.85
CA ASN A 239 -19.72 -3.28 -1.79
C ASN A 239 -19.95 -3.98 -0.45
N GLN A 240 -21.06 -3.67 0.21
CA GLN A 240 -21.54 -4.51 1.31
C GLN A 240 -21.91 -5.89 0.75
N ILE A 241 -21.45 -6.95 1.42
CA ILE A 241 -21.75 -8.36 1.04
C ILE A 241 -22.51 -9.12 2.12
N HIS A 242 -22.53 -8.62 3.35
CA HIS A 242 -23.26 -9.19 4.48
C HIS A 242 -23.46 -8.11 5.56
N SER A 243 -24.61 -8.16 6.23
CA SER A 243 -24.88 -7.46 7.50
C SER A 243 -25.44 -8.45 8.54
N CYS A 244 -25.10 -8.25 9.81
CA CYS A 244 -25.58 -9.05 10.94
C CYS A 244 -25.90 -8.15 12.14
N ARG A 245 -27.15 -8.17 12.57
CA ARG A 245 -27.61 -7.43 13.75
C ARG A 245 -27.31 -8.19 15.04
N VAL A 246 -26.46 -7.61 15.88
CA VAL A 246 -26.13 -8.16 17.20
C VAL A 246 -27.39 -8.25 18.06
N SER A 247 -27.59 -9.40 18.68
CA SER A 247 -28.75 -9.64 19.55
C SER A 247 -28.70 -8.80 20.82
N GLY A 248 -29.84 -8.18 21.16
CA GLY A 248 -29.98 -7.32 22.34
C GLY A 248 -29.95 -5.81 22.03
N PRO A 249 -29.77 -4.97 23.06
CA PRO A 249 -29.64 -3.51 22.91
C PRO A 249 -28.22 -3.11 22.43
N GLY A 250 -28.02 -1.81 22.18
CA GLY A 250 -26.70 -1.24 21.90
C GLY A 250 -25.74 -1.37 23.08
N ILE A 251 -24.43 -1.38 22.82
CA ILE A 251 -23.41 -1.78 23.82
C ILE A 251 -23.41 -0.94 25.10
N SER A 252 -23.89 0.31 25.04
CA SER A 252 -24.03 1.20 26.21
C SER A 252 -25.03 0.70 27.27
N SER A 253 -25.97 -0.17 26.90
CA SER A 253 -26.97 -0.73 27.81
C SER A 253 -26.42 -1.85 28.72
N TYR A 254 -25.17 -2.25 28.55
CA TYR A 254 -24.50 -3.28 29.36
C TYR A 254 -23.71 -2.68 30.54
N GLU A 255 -24.08 -1.48 31.04
CA GLU A 255 -23.45 -0.86 32.22
C GLU A 255 -23.53 -1.74 33.48
N SER A 256 -24.62 -2.50 33.66
CA SER A 256 -24.80 -3.40 34.80
C SER A 256 -24.06 -4.74 34.69
N ASP A 257 -23.77 -5.20 33.48
CA ASP A 257 -23.04 -6.45 33.20
C ASP A 257 -22.28 -6.36 31.85
N PRO A 258 -21.11 -5.69 31.81
CA PRO A 258 -20.32 -5.61 30.58
C PRO A 258 -19.87 -6.97 30.02
N PRO A 259 -19.49 -7.98 30.83
CA PRO A 259 -19.16 -9.32 30.32
C PRO A 259 -20.25 -9.97 29.46
N ALA A 260 -21.53 -9.77 29.77
CA ALA A 260 -22.65 -10.34 29.01
C ALA A 260 -22.73 -9.86 27.55
N LEU A 261 -22.08 -8.74 27.20
CA LEU A 261 -21.96 -8.28 25.81
C LEU A 261 -21.19 -9.26 24.92
N ARG A 262 -20.20 -9.98 25.48
CA ARG A 262 -19.25 -10.79 24.69
C ARG A 262 -19.95 -11.89 23.88
N SER A 263 -20.86 -12.64 24.49
CA SER A 263 -21.58 -13.73 23.82
C SER A 263 -22.40 -13.27 22.62
N ASN A 264 -22.91 -12.03 22.67
CA ASN A 264 -23.79 -11.48 21.64
C ASN A 264 -22.96 -10.97 20.45
N LEU A 265 -21.81 -10.34 20.71
CA LEU A 265 -20.84 -9.96 19.66
C LEU A 265 -20.28 -11.20 18.94
N GLU A 266 -19.94 -12.26 19.68
CA GLU A 266 -19.38 -13.48 19.10
C GLU A 266 -20.30 -14.20 18.10
N VAL A 267 -21.62 -13.94 18.07
CA VAL A 267 -22.51 -14.48 17.04
C VAL A 267 -22.16 -13.87 15.69
N CYS A 268 -22.34 -12.55 15.53
CA CYS A 268 -22.06 -11.88 14.26
C CYS A 268 -20.57 -11.94 13.85
N LEU A 269 -19.64 -11.97 14.80
CA LEU A 269 -18.21 -12.12 14.48
C LEU A 269 -17.91 -13.48 13.84
N ARG A 270 -18.55 -14.57 14.29
CA ARG A 270 -18.42 -15.90 13.67
C ARG A 270 -19.15 -16.00 12.32
N GLU A 271 -20.26 -15.30 12.15
CA GLU A 271 -20.92 -15.17 10.83
C GLU A 271 -20.01 -14.42 9.82
N ALA A 272 -19.37 -13.33 10.25
CA ALA A 272 -18.40 -12.61 9.44
C ALA A 272 -17.19 -13.49 9.05
N GLU A 273 -16.64 -14.27 9.99
CA GLU A 273 -15.57 -15.25 9.67
C GLU A 273 -16.02 -16.31 8.67
N GLY A 274 -17.31 -16.71 8.68
CA GLY A 274 -17.88 -17.62 7.69
C GLY A 274 -18.12 -17.00 6.30
N VAL A 275 -18.19 -15.66 6.21
CA VAL A 275 -18.38 -14.91 4.96
C VAL A 275 -17.06 -14.52 4.30
N VAL A 276 -16.01 -14.24 5.08
CA VAL A 276 -14.68 -13.86 4.57
C VAL A 276 -13.84 -15.14 4.32
N PRO A 277 -13.23 -15.33 3.13
CA PRO A 277 -12.40 -16.50 2.83
C PRO A 277 -11.25 -16.73 3.83
N ASP A 278 -10.94 -17.99 4.15
CA ASP A 278 -9.92 -18.37 5.15
C ASP A 278 -8.51 -17.82 4.83
N ASP A 279 -8.15 -17.67 3.56
CA ASP A 279 -6.88 -17.06 3.12
C ASP A 279 -6.86 -15.53 3.26
N LYS A 280 -8.03 -14.89 3.37
CA LYS A 280 -8.21 -13.43 3.46
C LYS A 280 -8.48 -12.92 4.87
N GLN A 281 -9.00 -13.75 5.78
CA GLN A 281 -9.33 -13.36 7.16
C GLN A 281 -8.15 -12.65 7.87
N GLY A 282 -6.94 -13.22 7.83
CA GLY A 282 -5.76 -12.64 8.51
C GLY A 282 -5.24 -11.31 7.97
N GLY A 283 -5.67 -10.92 6.76
CA GLY A 283 -5.43 -9.60 6.17
C GLY A 283 -6.65 -8.66 6.22
N THR A 284 -7.81 -9.15 6.64
CA THR A 284 -9.07 -8.38 6.68
C THR A 284 -9.14 -7.58 7.99
N PRO A 285 -9.06 -6.24 7.97
CA PRO A 285 -9.14 -5.45 9.19
C PRO A 285 -10.55 -5.41 9.76
N VAL A 286 -10.65 -5.51 11.08
CA VAL A 286 -11.90 -5.38 11.84
C VAL A 286 -11.91 -4.09 12.67
N TYR A 287 -13.05 -3.42 12.71
CA TYR A 287 -13.25 -2.14 13.39
C TYR A 287 -14.57 -2.14 14.19
N LEU A 288 -14.63 -1.38 15.28
CA LEU A 288 -15.88 -0.99 15.94
C LEU A 288 -15.82 0.49 16.32
N GLY A 289 -16.77 1.26 15.80
CA GLY A 289 -17.03 2.63 16.23
C GLY A 289 -18.25 2.65 17.13
N ALA A 290 -18.12 3.23 18.33
CA ALA A 290 -19.23 3.41 19.25
C ALA A 290 -19.71 4.87 19.27
N THR A 291 -21.02 5.07 19.14
CA THR A 291 -21.61 6.38 18.84
C THR A 291 -22.14 7.08 20.09
N ALA A 292 -23.16 7.93 19.95
CA ALA A 292 -23.75 8.74 21.02
C ALA A 292 -24.08 7.96 22.31
N GLY A 293 -24.54 6.70 22.23
CA GLY A 293 -24.85 5.90 23.42
C GLY A 293 -23.64 5.75 24.35
N MET A 294 -22.47 5.44 23.79
CA MET A 294 -21.23 5.35 24.56
C MET A 294 -20.65 6.73 24.92
N ARG A 295 -20.90 7.77 24.11
CA ARG A 295 -20.57 9.17 24.51
C ARG A 295 -21.33 9.60 25.76
N LEU A 296 -22.59 9.19 25.92
CA LEU A 296 -23.38 9.46 27.14
C LEU A 296 -22.85 8.71 28.36
N ILE A 297 -22.62 7.39 28.24
CA ILE A 297 -22.04 6.60 29.34
C ILE A 297 -20.65 7.11 29.72
N GLN A 298 -19.79 7.47 28.76
CA GLN A 298 -18.46 8.03 29.03
C GLN A 298 -18.51 9.35 29.82
N ALA A 299 -19.53 10.18 29.58
CA ALA A 299 -19.71 11.46 30.27
C ALA A 299 -20.25 11.32 31.71
N VAL A 300 -20.90 10.20 32.04
CA VAL A 300 -21.44 9.91 33.38
C VAL A 300 -20.52 8.99 34.19
N ASN A 301 -20.00 7.95 33.55
CA ASN A 301 -19.26 6.85 34.16
C ASN A 301 -18.18 6.34 33.19
N SER A 302 -17.07 7.06 33.10
CA SER A 302 -15.94 6.69 32.22
C SER A 302 -15.35 5.31 32.55
N THR A 303 -15.40 4.88 33.81
CA THR A 303 -14.91 3.56 34.25
C THR A 303 -15.70 2.41 33.61
N ILE A 304 -17.04 2.48 33.59
CA ILE A 304 -17.83 1.43 32.93
C ILE A 304 -17.78 1.55 31.40
N SER A 305 -17.66 2.77 30.88
CA SER A 305 -17.42 3.01 29.46
C SER A 305 -16.16 2.28 28.97
N ASP A 306 -15.05 2.40 29.72
CA ASP A 306 -13.82 1.65 29.44
C ASP A 306 -13.98 0.13 29.66
N ALA A 307 -14.76 -0.31 30.66
CA ALA A 307 -15.04 -1.74 30.86
C ALA A 307 -15.76 -2.37 29.65
N ILE A 308 -16.84 -1.73 29.17
CA ILE A 308 -17.58 -2.15 27.96
C ILE A 308 -16.67 -2.14 26.73
N MET A 309 -15.89 -1.07 26.52
CA MET A 309 -14.96 -0.99 25.39
C MET A 309 -13.80 -2.00 25.47
N ASN A 310 -13.45 -2.48 26.67
CA ASN A 310 -12.46 -3.55 26.83
C ASN A 310 -13.04 -4.93 26.51
N VAL A 311 -14.31 -5.21 26.86
CA VAL A 311 -15.01 -6.43 26.41
C VAL A 311 -15.12 -6.47 24.88
N VAL A 312 -15.42 -5.33 24.25
CA VAL A 312 -15.37 -5.18 22.79
C VAL A 312 -13.99 -5.55 22.22
N ARG A 313 -12.91 -4.97 22.76
CA ARG A 313 -11.53 -5.20 22.28
C ARG A 313 -11.10 -6.66 22.43
N ASP A 314 -11.50 -7.29 23.53
CA ASP A 314 -11.24 -8.71 23.83
C ASP A 314 -12.05 -9.64 22.91
N ALA A 315 -13.28 -9.26 22.52
CA ALA A 315 -14.06 -9.98 21.52
C ALA A 315 -13.39 -9.89 20.13
N LEU A 316 -13.11 -8.68 19.63
CA LEU A 316 -12.49 -8.49 18.31
C LEU A 316 -11.10 -9.14 18.21
N GLY A 317 -10.26 -8.97 19.24
CA GLY A 317 -8.92 -9.57 19.31
C GLY A 317 -8.89 -11.09 19.47
N SER A 318 -10.05 -11.74 19.62
CA SER A 318 -10.18 -13.21 19.62
C SER A 318 -10.63 -13.80 18.26
N THR A 319 -10.92 -12.94 17.28
CA THR A 319 -11.19 -13.37 15.89
C THR A 319 -9.89 -13.60 15.12
N LYS A 320 -9.99 -14.24 13.95
CA LYS A 320 -8.92 -14.37 12.97
C LYS A 320 -8.62 -13.07 12.20
N PHE A 321 -9.40 -12.00 12.40
CA PHE A 321 -9.28 -10.75 11.66
C PHE A 321 -8.10 -9.89 12.10
N HIS A 322 -7.69 -8.97 11.24
CA HIS A 322 -6.52 -8.12 11.46
C HIS A 322 -6.80 -7.01 12.49
N PHE A 323 -6.43 -7.25 13.76
CA PHE A 323 -6.70 -6.36 14.89
C PHE A 323 -5.42 -5.89 15.61
N TRP A 324 -4.55 -5.17 14.90
CA TRP A 324 -3.22 -4.75 15.39
C TRP A 324 -3.22 -3.59 16.41
N ASN A 325 -4.31 -2.81 16.51
CA ASN A 325 -4.34 -1.59 17.31
C ASN A 325 -5.72 -1.38 17.97
N PRO A 326 -5.97 -2.04 19.13
CA PRO A 326 -7.29 -2.08 19.75
C PRO A 326 -7.85 -0.71 20.19
N LYS A 327 -7.04 0.33 20.30
CA LYS A 327 -7.49 1.69 20.67
C LYS A 327 -7.81 2.59 19.48
N VAL A 328 -7.31 2.26 18.28
CA VAL A 328 -7.70 2.93 17.02
C VAL A 328 -8.85 2.19 16.34
N GLN A 329 -8.80 0.86 16.34
CA GLN A 329 -9.82 0.03 15.69
C GLN A 329 -11.11 -0.11 16.51
N ALA A 330 -11.05 -0.13 17.84
CA ALA A 330 -12.23 -0.20 18.71
C ALA A 330 -12.29 1.01 19.65
N ARG A 331 -13.09 2.01 19.27
CA ARG A 331 -13.14 3.32 19.94
C ARG A 331 -14.52 3.96 19.90
N ILE A 332 -14.75 4.86 20.86
CA ILE A 332 -15.89 5.77 20.83
C ILE A 332 -15.55 6.88 19.81
N LEU A 333 -16.43 7.12 18.86
CA LEU A 333 -16.27 8.17 17.87
C LEU A 333 -16.68 9.51 18.46
N SER A 334 -15.94 10.58 18.12
CA SER A 334 -16.47 11.92 18.32
C SER A 334 -17.66 12.16 17.40
N GLY A 335 -18.58 13.04 17.82
CA GLY A 335 -19.76 13.34 17.00
C GLY A 335 -19.41 13.93 15.62
N SER A 336 -18.27 14.63 15.54
CA SER A 336 -17.73 15.19 14.29
C SER A 336 -17.19 14.12 13.34
N GLU A 337 -16.57 13.06 13.87
CA GLU A 337 -16.16 11.88 13.09
C GLU A 337 -17.37 11.10 12.58
N GLU A 338 -18.36 10.86 13.44
CA GLU A 338 -19.62 10.18 13.10
C GLU A 338 -20.32 10.90 11.91
N GLY A 339 -20.42 12.24 11.95
CA GLY A 339 -20.93 13.03 10.83
C GLY A 339 -20.05 13.00 9.58
N LEU A 340 -18.73 13.19 9.75
CA LEU A 340 -17.75 13.18 8.66
C LEU A 340 -17.77 11.85 7.91
N PHE A 341 -17.71 10.72 8.62
CA PHE A 341 -17.73 9.39 8.03
C PHE A 341 -19.05 9.09 7.33
N SER A 342 -20.21 9.49 7.89
CA SER A 342 -21.50 9.39 7.18
C SER A 342 -21.50 10.19 5.87
N TRP A 343 -20.92 11.40 5.86
CA TRP A 343 -20.73 12.17 4.64
C TRP A 343 -19.75 11.52 3.64
N ILE A 344 -18.70 10.86 4.13
CA ILE A 344 -17.79 10.06 3.29
C ILE A 344 -18.55 8.91 2.63
N THR A 345 -19.33 8.12 3.40
CA THR A 345 -20.17 7.03 2.87
C THR A 345 -21.06 7.52 1.73
N VAL A 346 -21.91 8.52 2.00
CA VAL A 346 -22.90 9.02 1.02
C VAL A 346 -22.23 9.48 -0.28
N ASN A 347 -21.10 10.19 -0.19
CA ASN A 347 -20.40 10.70 -1.37
C ASN A 347 -19.56 9.64 -2.10
N TYR A 348 -19.06 8.63 -1.37
CA TYR A 348 -18.36 7.48 -1.93
C TYR A 348 -19.31 6.63 -2.80
N VAL A 349 -20.41 6.13 -2.21
CA VAL A 349 -21.37 5.28 -2.93
C VAL A 349 -22.11 6.04 -4.04
N SER A 350 -22.24 7.37 -3.93
CA SER A 350 -22.82 8.24 -4.95
C SER A 350 -21.78 8.73 -6.00
N GLY A 351 -20.53 8.27 -5.96
CA GLY A 351 -19.48 8.60 -6.92
C GLY A 351 -19.03 10.07 -6.94
N LYS A 352 -19.35 10.86 -5.90
CA LYS A 352 -19.23 12.33 -5.91
C LYS A 352 -17.83 12.88 -5.74
N PHE A 353 -16.86 12.05 -5.33
CA PHE A 353 -15.47 12.47 -5.16
C PHE A 353 -14.71 12.69 -6.48
N GLY A 354 -15.31 12.38 -7.63
CA GLY A 354 -14.77 12.76 -8.95
C GLY A 354 -13.41 12.12 -9.24
N VAL A 355 -13.35 10.80 -9.19
CA VAL A 355 -12.20 10.01 -9.67
C VAL A 355 -12.20 10.06 -11.21
N ILE A 356 -11.18 10.66 -11.81
CA ILE A 356 -11.08 10.86 -13.26
C ILE A 356 -10.36 9.66 -13.88
N PRO A 357 -10.96 8.94 -14.85
CA PRO A 357 -10.29 7.82 -15.51
C PRO A 357 -8.98 8.27 -16.21
N PRO A 358 -7.89 7.47 -16.16
CA PRO A 358 -6.58 7.84 -16.71
C PRO A 358 -6.57 8.35 -18.16
N HIS A 359 -7.54 7.95 -18.99
CA HIS A 359 -7.67 8.38 -20.37
C HIS A 359 -8.18 9.82 -20.55
N GLU A 360 -8.94 10.37 -19.59
CA GLU A 360 -9.55 11.71 -19.69
C GLU A 360 -8.66 12.84 -19.18
N VAL A 361 -7.61 12.51 -18.40
CA VAL A 361 -6.62 13.43 -17.82
C VAL A 361 -6.01 14.38 -18.87
N LYS A 362 -5.93 13.96 -20.13
CA LYS A 362 -5.41 14.80 -21.24
C LYS A 362 -6.38 15.88 -21.73
N ARG A 363 -7.67 15.81 -21.40
CA ARG A 363 -8.69 16.80 -21.78
C ARG A 363 -9.03 17.79 -20.66
N SER A 364 -9.11 17.34 -19.41
CA SER A 364 -9.42 18.22 -18.27
C SER A 364 -8.20 18.71 -17.49
N ARG A 365 -7.42 19.61 -18.10
CA ARG A 365 -6.62 20.61 -17.36
C ARG A 365 -7.37 21.95 -17.26
N ARG A 366 -8.72 21.90 -17.27
CA ARG A 366 -9.56 23.11 -17.40
C ARG A 366 -10.87 23.06 -16.61
N ALA A 367 -10.89 22.28 -15.53
CA ALA A 367 -11.75 22.49 -14.38
C ALA A 367 -11.08 21.86 -13.16
N LEU A 368 -10.42 22.68 -12.32
CA LEU A 368 -10.56 22.47 -10.89
C LEU A 368 -11.91 23.10 -10.55
N SER A 369 -12.98 22.30 -10.61
CA SER A 369 -14.03 22.47 -9.60
C SER A 369 -13.41 22.10 -8.27
N GLU A 370 -13.81 22.77 -7.19
CA GLU A 370 -13.29 22.44 -5.88
C GLU A 370 -13.68 21.01 -5.51
N ALA A 371 -12.86 20.34 -4.72
CA ALA A 371 -13.06 18.92 -4.40
C ALA A 371 -14.47 18.64 -3.86
N GLY A 372 -15.00 19.55 -3.03
CA GLY A 372 -16.33 19.48 -2.43
C GLY A 372 -17.51 19.98 -3.28
N GLU A 373 -17.31 20.70 -4.39
CA GLU A 373 -18.43 21.30 -5.16
C GLU A 373 -19.37 20.25 -5.78
N SER A 374 -18.87 19.06 -6.10
CA SER A 374 -19.67 17.94 -6.60
C SER A 374 -20.35 17.10 -5.51
N THR A 375 -20.07 17.39 -4.23
CA THR A 375 -20.54 16.58 -3.09
C THR A 375 -21.94 16.96 -2.62
N VAL A 376 -22.58 16.04 -1.92
CA VAL A 376 -23.85 16.23 -1.22
C VAL A 376 -23.61 16.20 0.28
N GLY A 377 -24.48 16.81 1.08
CA GLY A 377 -24.41 16.67 2.55
C GLY A 377 -24.91 15.32 3.08
N ALA A 378 -24.90 15.21 4.40
CA ALA A 378 -25.42 14.09 5.19
C ALA A 378 -26.02 14.59 6.53
N LEU A 379 -27.24 14.13 6.87
CA LEU A 379 -27.91 14.24 8.17
C LEU A 379 -28.13 12.83 8.71
N ASP A 380 -27.42 12.48 9.77
CA ASP A 380 -27.67 11.24 10.51
C ASP A 380 -28.72 11.52 11.59
N MET A 381 -29.50 10.50 11.95
CA MET A 381 -30.26 10.51 13.20
C MET A 381 -30.21 9.12 13.81
N GLY A 382 -29.31 8.96 14.79
CA GLY A 382 -29.29 7.80 15.67
C GLY A 382 -30.32 7.92 16.80
N GLY A 383 -30.29 6.96 17.74
CA GLY A 383 -31.16 7.00 18.92
C GLY A 383 -30.80 8.11 19.91
N ALA A 384 -29.50 8.48 20.01
CA ALA A 384 -28.99 9.42 21.01
C ALA A 384 -28.28 10.69 20.48
N SER A 385 -28.00 10.80 19.18
CA SER A 385 -27.69 12.08 18.52
C SER A 385 -28.30 12.16 17.13
N THR A 386 -28.45 13.38 16.63
CA THR A 386 -28.50 13.65 15.19
C THR A 386 -27.21 14.35 14.79
N GLN A 387 -26.80 14.19 13.53
CA GLN A 387 -25.59 14.74 12.96
C GLN A 387 -25.94 15.55 11.72
N ILE A 388 -24.97 16.36 11.33
CA ILE A 388 -24.95 17.09 10.09
C ILE A 388 -23.52 17.14 9.56
N THR A 389 -23.34 16.97 8.25
CA THR A 389 -22.09 17.30 7.56
C THR A 389 -22.32 17.74 6.12
N PHE A 390 -21.68 18.81 5.67
CA PHE A 390 -21.77 19.29 4.28
C PHE A 390 -20.56 20.15 3.86
N TYR A 391 -20.31 20.25 2.56
CA TYR A 391 -19.31 21.18 2.02
C TYR A 391 -19.89 22.61 1.94
N PRO A 392 -19.28 23.62 2.58
CA PRO A 392 -19.90 24.94 2.76
C PRO A 392 -19.58 25.96 1.66
N GLY A 393 -18.70 25.62 0.71
CA GLY A 393 -18.19 26.54 -0.32
C GLY A 393 -17.06 27.47 0.13
N LEU A 394 -16.27 27.96 -0.83
CA LEU A 394 -15.05 28.75 -0.65
C LEU A 394 -15.14 29.93 0.32
N SER A 395 -16.22 30.70 0.23
CA SER A 395 -16.39 31.97 0.95
C SER A 395 -16.83 31.81 2.41
N SER A 396 -17.07 30.58 2.85
CA SER A 396 -17.71 30.28 4.12
C SER A 396 -16.68 30.01 5.22
N SER A 397 -16.33 31.04 5.99
CA SER A 397 -15.46 30.90 7.16
C SER A 397 -16.13 30.07 8.25
N MET A 398 -15.72 28.81 8.42
CA MET A 398 -16.20 27.94 9.49
C MET A 398 -15.43 28.15 10.79
N PRO A 399 -16.09 28.06 11.96
CA PRO A 399 -15.41 27.87 13.25
C PRO A 399 -14.67 26.52 13.28
N GLU A 400 -13.44 26.50 13.79
CA GLU A 400 -12.59 25.29 13.84
C GLU A 400 -13.28 24.10 14.51
N ASN A 401 -14.09 24.36 15.54
CA ASN A 401 -14.82 23.34 16.30
C ASN A 401 -16.00 22.69 15.54
N PHE A 402 -16.31 23.15 14.33
CA PHE A 402 -17.28 22.53 13.40
C PHE A 402 -16.63 22.12 12.07
N THR A 403 -15.29 22.06 12.00
CA THR A 403 -14.57 21.75 10.76
C THR A 403 -14.10 20.29 10.75
N GLY A 404 -14.67 19.49 9.84
CA GLY A 404 -14.19 18.15 9.50
C GLY A 404 -13.18 18.22 8.37
N ASN A 405 -12.12 17.40 8.43
CA ASN A 405 -11.12 17.30 7.37
C ASN A 405 -10.88 15.83 7.01
N ALA A 406 -10.83 15.52 5.72
CA ALA A 406 -10.51 14.19 5.19
C ALA A 406 -9.59 14.31 3.96
N VAL A 407 -8.79 13.29 3.68
CA VAL A 407 -7.94 13.21 2.48
C VAL A 407 -8.34 12.00 1.67
N LEU A 408 -8.98 12.23 0.51
CA LEU A 408 -9.58 11.17 -0.31
C LEU A 408 -9.13 11.36 -1.77
N TYR A 409 -8.56 10.31 -2.37
CA TYR A 409 -8.07 10.32 -3.76
C TYR A 409 -7.10 11.48 -4.05
N GLU A 410 -6.13 11.69 -3.15
CA GLU A 410 -5.13 12.79 -3.19
C GLU A 410 -5.73 14.21 -3.12
N LYS A 411 -7.03 14.35 -2.82
CA LYS A 411 -7.71 15.64 -2.61
C LYS A 411 -8.00 15.85 -1.13
N ASN A 412 -7.78 17.06 -0.65
CA ASN A 412 -8.21 17.48 0.68
C ASN A 412 -9.68 17.93 0.62
N TYR A 413 -10.46 17.48 1.60
CA TYR A 413 -11.85 17.84 1.80
C TYR A 413 -12.01 18.49 3.17
N THR A 414 -12.55 19.70 3.18
CA THR A 414 -12.83 20.46 4.41
C THR A 414 -14.32 20.78 4.43
N VAL A 415 -15.03 20.29 5.44
CA VAL A 415 -16.50 20.27 5.52
C VAL A 415 -16.99 20.83 6.84
N TYR A 416 -18.19 21.40 6.86
CA TYR A 416 -18.91 21.64 8.10
C TYR A 416 -19.36 20.30 8.68
N THR A 417 -19.15 20.06 9.97
CA THR A 417 -19.71 18.92 10.71
C THR A 417 -20.12 19.33 12.12
N HIS A 418 -21.25 18.81 12.58
CA HIS A 418 -21.72 18.96 13.96
C HIS A 418 -22.56 17.76 14.39
N SER A 419 -22.63 17.51 15.70
CA SER A 419 -23.39 16.43 16.32
C SER A 419 -24.15 16.94 17.53
N PHE A 420 -25.47 16.82 17.45
CA PHE A 420 -26.41 17.20 18.49
C PHE A 420 -26.61 16.02 19.42
N LEU A 421 -25.67 15.83 20.35
CA LEU A 421 -25.83 14.87 21.44
C LEU A 421 -27.13 15.17 22.20
N CYS A 422 -27.87 14.13 22.57
CA CYS A 422 -29.22 14.22 23.15
C CYS A 422 -30.32 14.75 22.22
N TYR A 423 -30.11 14.75 20.90
CA TYR A 423 -31.15 15.03 19.89
C TYR A 423 -31.32 13.87 18.88
N GLY A 424 -30.90 12.66 19.27
CA GLY A 424 -31.37 11.45 18.60
C GLY A 424 -32.80 11.10 19.01
N ILE A 425 -33.48 10.27 18.22
CA ILE A 425 -34.95 10.12 18.28
C ILE A 425 -35.47 9.58 19.62
N ASN A 426 -34.67 8.81 20.35
CA ASN A 426 -35.07 8.27 21.65
C ASN A 426 -34.83 9.29 22.78
N GLU A 427 -33.68 9.96 22.80
CA GLU A 427 -33.37 10.95 23.85
C GLU A 427 -34.21 12.23 23.74
N ILE A 428 -34.68 12.58 22.53
CA ILE A 428 -35.64 13.66 22.35
C ILE A 428 -37.07 13.26 22.75
N THR A 429 -37.44 11.98 22.61
CA THR A 429 -38.69 11.43 23.17
C THR A 429 -38.66 11.52 24.70
N ARG A 430 -37.58 11.05 25.36
CA ARG A 430 -37.39 11.21 26.82
C ARG A 430 -37.43 12.65 27.30
N LYS A 431 -36.80 13.58 26.56
CA LYS A 431 -36.89 15.03 26.84
C LYS A 431 -38.32 15.55 26.78
N TYR A 432 -39.12 15.05 25.83
CA TYR A 432 -40.54 15.41 25.68
C TYR A 432 -41.40 14.84 26.81
N GLU A 433 -41.23 13.56 27.16
CA GLU A 433 -41.89 12.91 28.30
C GLU A 433 -41.58 13.65 29.62
N ALA A 434 -40.30 13.93 29.88
CA ALA A 434 -39.87 14.71 31.04
C ALA A 434 -40.44 16.13 31.05
N LEU A 435 -40.64 16.74 29.87
CA LEU A 435 -41.25 18.06 29.72
C LEU A 435 -42.77 18.02 29.97
N LEU A 436 -43.50 17.02 29.45
CA LEU A 436 -44.94 16.85 29.69
C LEU A 436 -45.23 16.65 31.18
N VAL A 437 -44.50 15.73 31.84
CA VAL A 437 -44.59 15.48 33.29
C VAL A 437 -44.31 16.77 34.06
N LYS A 438 -43.25 17.51 33.72
CA LYS A 438 -42.91 18.79 34.36
C LYS A 438 -43.97 19.87 34.17
N GLN A 439 -44.53 20.01 32.96
CA GLN A 439 -45.60 20.97 32.65
C GLN A 439 -46.90 20.63 33.41
N GLN A 440 -47.15 19.35 33.68
CA GLN A 440 -48.30 18.85 34.41
C GLN A 440 -47.99 18.62 35.91
N ASN A 441 -47.05 19.40 36.46
CA ASN A 441 -46.72 19.47 37.89
C ASN A 441 -46.30 18.12 38.52
N PHE A 442 -45.64 17.25 37.74
CA PHE A 442 -45.16 15.94 38.15
C PHE A 442 -46.28 14.98 38.62
N THR A 443 -47.46 15.06 38.01
CA THR A 443 -48.50 14.03 38.17
C THR A 443 -48.05 12.69 37.57
N LEU A 444 -48.53 11.58 38.15
CA LEU A 444 -48.28 10.22 37.63
C LEU A 444 -49.03 9.97 36.32
N ASN A 445 -50.24 10.52 36.19
CA ASN A 445 -51.02 10.48 34.96
C ASN A 445 -50.81 11.81 34.24
N VAL A 446 -50.37 11.75 32.99
CA VAL A 446 -49.95 12.91 32.19
C VAL A 446 -50.66 12.83 30.85
N SER A 447 -51.31 13.92 30.43
CA SER A 447 -51.97 14.01 29.14
C SER A 447 -50.94 14.32 28.07
N ASP A 448 -50.70 13.38 27.15
CA ASP A 448 -49.86 13.59 25.98
C ASP A 448 -50.72 14.19 24.84
N PRO A 449 -50.40 15.39 24.31
CA PRO A 449 -51.10 16.01 23.18
C PRO A 449 -50.63 15.50 21.80
N CYS A 450 -49.51 14.77 21.72
CA CYS A 450 -49.04 14.08 20.52
C CYS A 450 -49.32 12.57 20.56
N GLY A 451 -49.64 12.01 21.73
CA GLY A 451 -50.06 10.63 21.90
C GLY A 451 -51.45 10.36 21.30
N PRO A 452 -51.68 9.21 20.64
CA PRO A 452 -52.93 8.95 19.94
C PRO A 452 -54.10 8.71 20.92
N LEU A 453 -55.26 9.28 20.61
CA LEU A 453 -56.42 9.28 21.50
C LEU A 453 -56.86 7.84 21.86
N GLY A 454 -56.95 7.57 23.17
CA GLY A 454 -57.30 6.25 23.72
C GLY A 454 -56.10 5.33 23.97
N SER A 455 -54.87 5.76 23.69
CA SER A 455 -53.67 5.08 24.17
C SER A 455 -53.39 5.40 25.65
N VAL A 456 -52.71 4.47 26.31
CA VAL A 456 -52.07 4.66 27.63
C VAL A 456 -50.70 3.99 27.53
N ILE A 457 -49.66 4.68 27.99
CA ILE A 457 -48.27 4.20 28.00
C ILE A 457 -47.79 4.24 29.44
N GLU A 458 -47.17 3.15 29.91
CA GLU A 458 -46.55 3.07 31.24
C GLU A 458 -45.03 3.07 31.06
N GLU A 459 -44.37 4.18 31.39
CA GLU A 459 -42.91 4.33 31.29
C GLU A 459 -42.29 4.54 32.68
N PRO A 460 -41.18 3.87 33.04
CA PRO A 460 -40.55 4.02 34.35
C PRO A 460 -39.95 5.42 34.56
N TYR A 461 -40.21 6.02 35.73
CA TYR A 461 -39.68 7.34 36.10
C TYR A 461 -38.16 7.48 35.90
N ILE A 462 -37.41 6.40 36.18
CA ILE A 462 -35.95 6.34 36.02
C ILE A 462 -35.51 6.49 34.55
N ASP A 463 -36.19 5.83 33.62
CA ASP A 463 -35.88 5.87 32.18
C ASP A 463 -36.17 7.23 31.54
N VAL A 464 -37.06 8.02 32.15
CA VAL A 464 -37.40 9.39 31.75
C VAL A 464 -36.48 10.43 32.40
N PHE A 465 -36.24 10.35 33.71
CA PHE A 465 -35.61 11.44 34.49
C PHE A 465 -34.14 11.25 34.85
N GLU A 466 -33.65 10.01 34.99
CA GLU A 466 -32.23 9.76 35.29
C GLU A 466 -31.38 9.60 34.01
N ALA A 467 -32.03 9.50 32.85
CA ALA A 467 -31.37 9.56 31.54
C ALA A 467 -30.51 10.84 31.41
N PRO A 468 -29.24 10.75 30.93
CA PRO A 468 -28.29 11.88 30.99
C PRO A 468 -28.73 13.13 30.21
N CYS A 469 -29.67 12.96 29.28
CA CYS A 469 -30.04 13.92 28.27
C CYS A 469 -31.08 14.98 28.67
N THR A 470 -31.71 14.87 29.84
CA THR A 470 -32.72 15.82 30.32
C THR A 470 -32.15 17.18 30.80
N LYS A 471 -30.81 17.33 30.80
CA LYS A 471 -30.08 18.58 31.08
C LYS A 471 -29.62 19.19 29.74
N GLY A 472 -30.33 20.21 29.24
CA GLY A 472 -30.29 20.58 27.81
C GLY A 472 -29.52 21.85 27.39
N SER A 473 -29.27 21.94 26.06
CA SER A 473 -28.97 23.15 25.27
C SER A 473 -29.12 22.83 23.75
N SER A 474 -29.24 23.81 22.84
CA SER A 474 -29.67 23.65 21.42
C SER A 474 -28.76 24.30 20.35
N THR A 475 -28.83 23.91 19.05
CA THR A 475 -27.97 24.42 17.92
C THR A 475 -28.59 24.23 16.47
N PRO A 476 -27.95 24.71 15.34
CA PRO A 476 -28.50 24.84 13.95
C PRO A 476 -27.65 24.18 12.74
N PRO A 477 -27.93 24.37 11.39
CA PRO A 477 -27.89 23.34 10.25
C PRO A 477 -27.05 23.55 8.91
N ILE A 478 -27.21 22.93 7.68
CA ILE A 478 -28.19 22.08 6.83
C ILE A 478 -27.56 20.84 6.05
N SER A 479 -28.27 19.69 5.73
CA SER A 479 -28.22 18.88 4.42
C SER A 479 -28.41 17.30 4.40
N LYS A 480 -29.45 16.75 3.71
CA LYS A 480 -29.65 15.34 3.16
C LYS A 480 -29.71 14.11 4.13
N ALA A 481 -30.83 13.39 4.26
CA ALA A 481 -31.10 12.59 5.48
C ALA A 481 -31.23 11.03 5.36
N PHE A 482 -30.88 10.31 6.44
CA PHE A 482 -30.93 8.84 6.57
C PHE A 482 -31.07 8.39 8.05
N SER A 483 -30.86 7.11 8.37
CA SER A 483 -31.11 6.53 9.70
C SER A 483 -32.56 6.74 10.15
N ASN A 484 -32.85 7.25 11.36
CA ASN A 484 -34.24 7.45 11.80
C ASN A 484 -35.00 8.48 10.93
N PHE A 485 -34.33 9.42 10.25
CA PHE A 485 -35.01 10.29 9.27
C PHE A 485 -35.63 9.50 8.10
N PHE A 486 -35.08 8.33 7.75
CA PHE A 486 -35.69 7.45 6.76
C PHE A 486 -36.88 6.70 7.35
N PHE A 487 -36.71 6.01 8.48
CA PHE A 487 -37.76 5.17 9.08
C PHE A 487 -39.03 5.94 9.49
N GLU A 488 -38.90 7.17 9.97
CA GLU A 488 -40.06 8.01 10.31
C GLU A 488 -40.79 8.53 9.04
N MET A 489 -40.08 8.77 7.93
CA MET A 489 -40.68 9.13 6.63
C MET A 489 -41.30 7.94 5.89
N ASP A 490 -40.75 6.73 6.09
CA ASP A 490 -41.25 5.50 5.47
C ASP A 490 -42.57 5.07 6.11
N PHE A 491 -42.70 5.20 7.43
CA PHE A 491 -43.97 5.05 8.15
C PHE A 491 -45.08 6.01 7.67
N LEU A 492 -44.69 7.20 7.19
CA LEU A 492 -45.60 8.20 6.61
C LEU A 492 -45.86 8.01 5.11
N ASP A 493 -45.18 7.07 4.43
CA ASP A 493 -45.17 6.87 2.97
C ASP A 493 -44.76 8.15 2.19
N THR A 494 -43.78 8.90 2.72
CA THR A 494 -43.35 10.20 2.16
C THR A 494 -41.86 10.29 1.81
N THR A 495 -41.08 9.21 1.95
CA THR A 495 -39.64 9.13 1.57
C THR A 495 -39.34 9.61 0.14
N ARG A 496 -40.32 9.48 -0.76
CA ARG A 496 -40.22 9.86 -2.19
C ARG A 496 -40.87 11.21 -2.52
N SER A 497 -41.56 11.85 -1.57
CA SER A 497 -42.19 13.15 -1.83
C SER A 497 -41.16 14.28 -1.81
N ASN A 498 -41.22 15.13 -2.83
CA ASN A 498 -40.45 16.37 -2.92
C ASN A 498 -41.26 17.60 -2.48
N ASN A 499 -42.44 17.39 -1.88
CA ASN A 499 -43.41 18.42 -1.52
C ASN A 499 -43.64 18.44 0.01
N LEU A 500 -43.26 19.54 0.66
CA LEU A 500 -43.40 19.69 2.11
C LEU A 500 -44.86 19.55 2.58
N SER A 501 -45.83 20.02 1.79
CA SER A 501 -47.25 19.96 2.14
C SER A 501 -47.83 18.53 2.15
N GLU A 502 -47.23 17.58 1.42
CA GLU A 502 -47.60 16.16 1.47
C GLU A 502 -47.13 15.51 2.77
N PHE A 503 -45.88 15.79 3.18
CA PHE A 503 -45.34 15.36 4.48
C PHE A 503 -46.18 15.92 5.65
N GLN A 504 -46.47 17.22 5.65
CA GLN A 504 -47.30 17.85 6.67
C GLN A 504 -48.72 17.27 6.70
N SER A 505 -49.30 16.95 5.55
CA SER A 505 -50.63 16.32 5.45
C SER A 505 -50.63 14.89 5.99
N ALA A 506 -49.60 14.10 5.69
CA ALA A 506 -49.44 12.73 6.18
C ALA A 506 -49.23 12.70 7.70
N LEU A 507 -48.33 13.55 8.22
CA LEU A 507 -48.08 13.71 9.65
C LEU A 507 -49.34 14.15 10.40
N SER A 508 -50.02 15.19 9.91
CA SER A 508 -51.29 15.66 10.47
C SER A 508 -52.35 14.56 10.46
N SER A 509 -52.43 13.76 9.38
CA SER A 509 -53.35 12.63 9.32
C SER A 509 -53.07 11.59 10.41
N VAL A 510 -51.80 11.24 10.68
CA VAL A 510 -51.40 10.31 11.75
C VAL A 510 -51.72 10.89 13.13
N CYS A 511 -51.38 12.15 13.39
CA CYS A 511 -51.64 12.81 14.68
C CYS A 511 -53.12 12.91 15.05
N HIS A 512 -54.05 12.84 14.09
CA HIS A 512 -55.50 12.86 14.34
C HIS A 512 -56.14 11.45 14.44
N MET A 513 -55.36 10.36 14.40
CA MET A 513 -55.88 9.00 14.56
C MET A 513 -56.02 8.58 16.02
N THR A 514 -57.09 7.83 16.32
CA THR A 514 -57.21 7.10 17.59
C THR A 514 -56.27 5.90 17.64
N TRP A 515 -56.00 5.39 18.84
CA TRP A 515 -55.13 4.22 19.04
C TRP A 515 -55.62 2.96 18.31
N GLU A 516 -56.93 2.74 18.21
CA GLU A 516 -57.48 1.62 17.44
C GLU A 516 -57.25 1.79 15.94
N GLN A 517 -57.47 2.99 15.40
CA GLN A 517 -57.24 3.28 13.98
C GLN A 517 -55.76 3.16 13.58
N LEU A 518 -54.83 3.55 14.45
CA LEU A 518 -53.39 3.33 14.21
C LEU A 518 -53.06 1.83 14.16
N LYS A 519 -53.55 1.03 15.11
CA LYS A 519 -53.31 -0.43 15.11
C LYS A 519 -53.94 -1.13 13.91
N GLU A 520 -55.13 -0.70 13.49
CA GLU A 520 -55.81 -1.25 12.30
C GLU A 520 -55.08 -0.87 11.00
N LYS A 521 -54.57 0.36 10.88
CA LYS A 521 -53.82 0.81 9.69
C LYS A 521 -52.40 0.24 9.63
N TYR A 522 -51.72 0.11 10.77
CA TYR A 522 -50.30 -0.21 10.87
C TYR A 522 -50.02 -1.55 11.60
N VAL A 523 -50.77 -2.60 11.23
CA VAL A 523 -50.76 -3.94 11.87
C VAL A 523 -49.36 -4.54 12.04
N ASN A 524 -48.43 -4.27 11.12
CA ASN A 524 -47.07 -4.82 11.13
C ASN A 524 -46.07 -3.99 11.96
N THR A 525 -46.46 -2.80 12.44
CA THR A 525 -45.60 -1.89 13.19
C THR A 525 -45.64 -2.23 14.68
N SER A 526 -44.47 -2.29 15.33
CA SER A 526 -44.41 -2.60 16.76
C SER A 526 -45.16 -1.57 17.60
N THR A 527 -46.06 -2.04 18.46
CA THR A 527 -46.84 -1.20 19.39
C THR A 527 -45.97 -0.41 20.38
N LYS A 528 -44.68 -0.77 20.55
CA LYS A 528 -43.71 0.03 21.31
C LYS A 528 -43.36 1.37 20.64
N PHE A 529 -43.35 1.41 19.31
CA PHE A 529 -43.01 2.63 18.54
C PHE A 529 -44.26 3.33 18.00
N LEU A 530 -45.34 2.58 17.73
CA LEU A 530 -46.57 3.07 17.12
C LEU A 530 -47.18 4.35 17.75
N PRO A 531 -47.24 4.54 19.10
CA PRO A 531 -47.82 5.78 19.64
C PRO A 531 -46.92 7.01 19.47
N TRP A 532 -45.61 6.84 19.23
CA TRP A 532 -44.64 7.94 19.21
C TRP A 532 -44.50 8.64 17.85
N TYR A 533 -44.97 8.04 16.75
CA TYR A 533 -44.76 8.59 15.40
C TYR A 533 -45.31 10.02 15.18
N CYS A 534 -46.40 10.41 15.85
CA CYS A 534 -46.89 11.79 15.77
C CYS A 534 -45.88 12.78 16.40
N PHE A 535 -45.46 12.53 17.64
CA PHE A 535 -44.42 13.36 18.29
C PHE A 535 -43.12 13.37 17.47
N ARG A 536 -42.68 12.19 17.02
CA ARG A 536 -41.41 12.01 16.30
C ARG A 536 -41.40 12.69 14.93
N GLY A 537 -42.49 12.57 14.17
CA GLY A 537 -42.67 13.30 12.92
C GLY A 537 -42.74 14.81 13.13
N THR A 538 -43.40 15.28 14.21
CA THR A 538 -43.46 16.72 14.55
C THR A 538 -42.09 17.24 15.02
N TYR A 539 -41.31 16.43 15.75
CA TYR A 539 -39.92 16.73 16.04
C TYR A 539 -39.05 16.77 14.78
N MET A 540 -39.25 15.83 13.85
CA MET A 540 -38.54 15.82 12.57
C MET A 540 -38.90 17.05 11.71
N GLU A 541 -40.15 17.50 11.73
CA GLU A 541 -40.58 18.75 11.09
C GLU A 541 -39.87 19.96 11.72
N MET A 542 -39.96 20.13 13.05
CA MET A 542 -39.24 21.19 13.76
C MET A 542 -37.73 21.10 13.55
N LEU A 543 -37.16 19.90 13.46
CA LEU A 543 -35.73 19.71 13.20
C LEU A 543 -35.39 20.13 11.78
N LEU A 544 -36.19 19.80 10.76
CA LEU A 544 -35.91 20.16 9.37
C LEU A 544 -36.21 21.64 9.06
N LEU A 545 -37.32 22.18 9.51
CA LEU A 545 -37.77 23.54 9.19
C LEU A 545 -37.23 24.58 10.18
N ASP A 546 -37.50 24.41 11.47
CA ASP A 546 -37.19 25.43 12.48
C ASP A 546 -35.74 25.41 12.94
N ALA A 547 -35.19 24.25 13.24
CA ALA A 547 -33.76 24.12 13.50
C ALA A 547 -32.99 24.14 12.18
N TYR A 548 -33.38 23.33 11.18
CA TYR A 548 -32.58 23.11 9.98
C TYR A 548 -32.86 24.02 8.78
N LYS A 549 -33.81 24.96 8.87
CA LYS A 549 -34.01 26.02 7.87
C LYS A 549 -34.21 25.53 6.44
N PHE A 550 -34.70 24.30 6.28
CA PHE A 550 -35.29 23.87 5.02
C PHE A 550 -36.60 24.65 4.78
N ASP A 551 -36.87 24.90 3.51
CA ASP A 551 -38.04 25.59 2.97
C ASP A 551 -38.55 24.84 1.74
N ASP A 552 -39.67 25.24 1.14
CA ASP A 552 -40.20 24.61 -0.09
C ASP A 552 -39.17 24.56 -1.23
N ASN A 553 -38.23 25.52 -1.29
CA ASN A 553 -37.20 25.57 -2.32
C ASN A 553 -36.08 24.57 -2.10
N SER A 554 -35.75 24.23 -0.86
CA SER A 554 -34.63 23.35 -0.49
C SER A 554 -35.07 21.94 -0.08
N TRP A 555 -36.33 21.76 0.34
CA TRP A 555 -36.93 20.46 0.66
C TRP A 555 -36.84 19.48 -0.53
N LYS A 556 -37.03 19.96 -1.77
CA LYS A 556 -36.87 19.16 -2.99
C LYS A 556 -35.45 18.61 -3.24
N ASN A 557 -34.46 19.07 -2.47
CA ASN A 557 -33.08 18.60 -2.50
C ASN A 557 -32.78 17.63 -1.33
N LEU A 558 -33.72 17.45 -0.40
CA LEU A 558 -33.70 16.33 0.54
C LEU A 558 -34.03 15.04 -0.21
N HIS A 559 -33.30 13.99 0.17
CA HIS A 559 -33.61 12.63 -0.21
C HIS A 559 -33.47 11.80 1.06
N PHE A 560 -34.51 11.05 1.39
CA PHE A 560 -34.55 10.15 2.53
C PHE A 560 -34.17 8.75 2.02
N ILE A 561 -33.02 8.23 2.45
CA ILE A 561 -32.41 7.03 1.86
C ILE A 561 -31.85 6.13 2.97
N ASP A 562 -32.10 4.82 2.86
CA ASP A 562 -31.50 3.74 3.63
C ASP A 562 -30.33 3.06 2.90
N VAL A 563 -30.46 2.82 1.58
CA VAL A 563 -29.51 2.06 0.76
C VAL A 563 -29.17 2.80 -0.54
N VAL A 564 -27.89 2.81 -0.93
CA VAL A 564 -27.44 3.22 -2.27
C VAL A 564 -26.54 2.12 -2.85
N ASN A 565 -26.80 1.71 -4.09
CA ASN A 565 -25.99 0.72 -4.81
C ASN A 565 -25.79 -0.60 -4.03
N GLY A 566 -26.82 -1.04 -3.29
CA GLY A 566 -26.77 -2.27 -2.48
C GLY A 566 -25.95 -2.16 -1.18
N THR A 567 -25.58 -0.95 -0.77
CA THR A 567 -24.86 -0.67 0.48
C THR A 567 -25.70 0.25 1.37
N GLU A 568 -25.85 -0.14 2.63
CA GLU A 568 -26.57 0.62 3.66
C GLU A 568 -25.83 1.94 4.01
N ILE A 569 -26.61 2.99 4.26
CA ILE A 569 -26.09 4.34 4.51
C ILE A 569 -25.96 4.59 6.01
N GLY A 570 -24.71 4.62 6.46
CA GLY A 570 -24.30 5.04 7.79
C GLY A 570 -22.82 5.41 7.79
N TRP A 571 -22.27 5.77 8.94
CA TRP A 571 -20.87 6.17 9.08
C TRP A 571 -19.88 5.01 8.96
N SER A 572 -20.34 3.75 9.06
CA SER A 572 -19.53 2.52 9.10
C SER A 572 -18.58 2.38 7.91
N LEU A 573 -19.08 2.51 6.67
CA LEU A 573 -18.24 2.45 5.46
C LEU A 573 -17.24 3.62 5.41
N GLY A 574 -17.66 4.85 5.71
CA GLY A 574 -16.79 6.01 5.78
C GLY A 574 -15.64 5.87 6.79
N PHE A 575 -15.90 5.26 7.95
CA PHE A 575 -14.88 4.96 8.95
C PHE A 575 -13.86 3.95 8.42
N MET A 576 -14.29 2.93 7.67
CA MET A 576 -13.39 2.01 6.98
C MET A 576 -12.57 2.69 5.89
N ILE A 577 -13.18 3.62 5.13
CA ILE A 577 -12.51 4.38 4.05
C ILE A 577 -11.40 5.27 4.61
N ASP A 578 -11.63 5.93 5.74
CA ASP A 578 -10.63 6.80 6.38
C ASP A 578 -9.57 5.98 7.15
N SER A 579 -9.98 4.89 7.81
CA SER A 579 -9.11 4.13 8.73
C SER A 579 -8.31 2.99 8.08
N SER A 580 -8.58 2.62 6.82
CA SER A 580 -7.85 1.57 6.11
C SER A 580 -6.93 2.14 5.04
N SER A 581 -5.62 1.92 5.21
CA SER A 581 -4.58 2.29 4.24
C SER A 581 -4.55 1.39 2.99
N GLU A 582 -5.52 0.48 2.84
CA GLU A 582 -5.56 -0.55 1.80
C GLU A 582 -6.65 -0.33 0.74
N LEU A 583 -7.65 0.51 1.02
CA LEU A 583 -8.50 1.02 -0.05
C LEU A 583 -7.64 1.86 -1.00
N PRO A 584 -7.74 1.67 -2.33
CA PRO A 584 -6.74 2.17 -3.26
C PRO A 584 -6.78 3.69 -3.44
N GLN A 585 -6.06 4.39 -2.56
CA GLN A 585 -5.57 5.75 -2.75
C GLN A 585 -4.49 5.73 -3.86
N SER A 586 -4.93 5.54 -5.10
CA SER A 586 -4.18 5.55 -6.37
C SER A 586 -3.02 4.55 -6.57
N LYS A 587 -2.83 3.57 -5.68
CA LYS A 587 -1.71 2.60 -5.71
C LYS A 587 -1.67 1.77 -7.01
N ARG A 588 -0.95 2.28 -8.01
CA ARG A 588 -0.92 1.76 -9.38
C ARG A 588 0.10 0.63 -9.55
N GLU A 589 -0.36 -0.60 -9.43
CA GLU A 589 0.37 -1.75 -9.96
C GLU A 589 0.23 -1.82 -11.50
N TYR A 590 1.28 -2.26 -12.19
CA TYR A 590 1.39 -2.23 -13.65
C TYR A 590 1.25 -3.63 -14.26
N TYR A 591 0.03 -4.01 -14.62
CA TYR A 591 -0.31 -5.29 -15.25
C TYR A 591 0.04 -5.29 -16.75
N MET A 592 0.25 -6.48 -17.33
CA MET A 592 0.76 -6.58 -18.69
C MET A 592 -0.35 -6.43 -19.75
N THR A 593 -0.39 -5.27 -20.42
CA THR A 593 -1.37 -5.04 -21.50
C THR A 593 -1.31 -6.12 -22.58
N ASN A 594 -2.45 -6.47 -23.18
CA ASN A 594 -2.53 -7.48 -24.25
C ASN A 594 -1.55 -7.23 -25.41
N LEU A 595 -1.24 -5.96 -25.72
CA LEU A 595 -0.22 -5.59 -26.71
C LEU A 595 1.19 -5.93 -26.23
N ALA A 596 1.54 -5.61 -24.97
CA ALA A 596 2.82 -5.99 -24.39
C ALA A 596 2.98 -7.52 -24.29
N PHE A 597 1.92 -8.24 -23.88
CA PHE A 597 1.89 -9.70 -23.89
C PHE A 597 2.15 -10.28 -25.29
N ALA A 598 1.45 -9.79 -26.32
CA ALA A 598 1.65 -10.21 -27.70
C ALA A 598 3.08 -9.93 -28.22
N LEU A 599 3.66 -8.77 -27.86
CA LEU A 599 5.04 -8.41 -28.22
C LEU A 599 6.07 -9.31 -27.51
N MET A 600 5.85 -9.65 -26.24
CA MET A 600 6.73 -10.56 -25.50
C MET A 600 6.59 -12.01 -25.98
N MET A 601 5.37 -12.49 -26.25
CA MET A 601 5.13 -13.80 -26.86
C MET A 601 5.81 -13.94 -28.22
N THR A 602 5.67 -12.94 -29.11
CA THR A 602 6.33 -12.96 -30.43
C THR A 602 7.86 -12.88 -30.32
N LEU A 603 8.41 -12.14 -29.34
CA LEU A 603 9.84 -12.11 -29.04
C LEU A 603 10.38 -13.49 -28.60
N PHE A 604 9.69 -14.19 -27.68
CA PHE A 604 10.15 -15.51 -27.22
C PHE A 604 9.97 -16.60 -28.29
N ILE A 605 8.92 -16.52 -29.11
CA ILE A 605 8.80 -17.37 -30.33
C ILE A 605 9.96 -17.10 -31.30
N LEU A 606 10.36 -15.83 -31.49
CA LEU A 606 11.48 -15.47 -32.35
C LEU A 606 12.81 -16.06 -31.84
N PHE A 607 13.04 -16.11 -30.52
CA PHE A 607 14.21 -16.80 -29.96
C PHE A 607 14.25 -18.30 -30.30
N ILE A 608 13.10 -18.98 -30.30
CA ILE A 608 13.00 -20.40 -30.71
C ILE A 608 13.26 -20.55 -32.22
N LEU A 609 12.72 -19.67 -33.06
CA LEU A 609 13.00 -19.68 -34.51
C LEU A 609 14.49 -19.41 -34.81
N ILE A 610 15.12 -18.48 -34.09
CA ILE A 610 16.55 -18.19 -34.15
C ILE A 610 17.38 -19.41 -33.70
N SER A 611 16.96 -20.12 -32.64
CA SER A 611 17.59 -21.36 -32.20
C SER A 611 17.59 -22.43 -33.31
N VAL A 612 16.46 -22.64 -33.99
CA VAL A 612 16.35 -23.56 -35.14
C VAL A 612 17.23 -23.08 -36.31
N GLY A 613 17.32 -21.77 -36.55
CA GLY A 613 18.23 -21.17 -37.52
C GLY A 613 19.69 -21.52 -37.25
N PHE A 614 20.15 -21.36 -36.00
CA PHE A 614 21.52 -21.69 -35.60
C PHE A 614 21.79 -23.20 -35.60
N ALA A 615 20.84 -24.06 -35.21
CA ALA A 615 20.95 -25.50 -35.36
C ALA A 615 21.10 -25.92 -36.84
N CYS A 616 20.27 -25.36 -37.73
CA CYS A 616 20.38 -25.55 -39.17
C CYS A 616 21.73 -25.07 -39.73
N HIS A 617 22.27 -23.97 -39.20
CA HIS A 617 23.61 -23.50 -39.56
C HIS A 617 24.71 -24.43 -39.04
N ALA A 618 24.62 -24.89 -37.80
CA ALA A 618 25.54 -25.85 -37.18
C ALA A 618 25.65 -27.14 -38.01
N VAL A 619 24.52 -27.72 -38.43
CA VAL A 619 24.46 -28.91 -39.29
C VAL A 619 25.02 -28.64 -40.69
N LYS A 620 24.68 -27.49 -41.31
CA LYS A 620 25.24 -27.10 -42.63
C LYS A 620 26.76 -26.91 -42.56
N PHE A 621 27.28 -26.33 -41.48
CA PHE A 621 28.70 -26.13 -41.24
C PHE A 621 29.44 -27.46 -41.03
N GLN A 622 28.90 -28.37 -40.21
CA GLN A 622 29.44 -29.72 -40.03
C GLN A 622 29.48 -30.51 -41.35
N ARG A 623 28.40 -30.47 -42.15
CA ARG A 623 28.35 -31.11 -43.47
C ARG A 623 29.37 -30.51 -44.46
N ARG A 624 29.61 -29.20 -44.42
CA ARG A 624 30.67 -28.54 -45.21
C ARG A 624 32.06 -29.01 -44.76
N LYS A 625 32.32 -29.08 -43.46
CA LYS A 625 33.60 -29.55 -42.88
C LYS A 625 33.90 -31.01 -43.24
N GLN A 626 32.87 -31.87 -43.26
CA GLN A 626 33.00 -33.25 -43.75
C GLN A 626 33.32 -33.32 -45.25
N LYS A 627 32.60 -32.56 -46.10
CA LYS A 627 32.91 -32.52 -47.55
C LYS A 627 34.30 -31.97 -47.85
N GLY A 628 34.77 -30.98 -47.10
CA GLY A 628 36.12 -30.43 -47.25
C GLY A 628 37.23 -31.46 -47.01
N LYS A 629 37.10 -32.29 -45.96
CA LYS A 629 38.04 -33.39 -45.70
C LYS A 629 38.07 -34.42 -46.84
N LEU A 630 36.92 -34.73 -47.43
CA LEU A 630 36.81 -35.72 -48.51
C LEU A 630 37.58 -35.33 -49.78
N TYR A 631 37.70 -34.02 -50.06
CA TYR A 631 38.46 -33.51 -51.22
C TYR A 631 39.98 -33.49 -50.98
N GLN A 632 40.45 -33.48 -49.73
CA GLN A 632 41.88 -33.55 -49.42
C GLN A 632 42.44 -34.97 -49.42
N THR A 633 41.59 -36.00 -49.46
CA THR A 633 41.97 -37.42 -49.53
C THR A 633 41.92 -38.01 -50.95
N ALA A 634 41.76 -37.18 -51.98
CA ALA A 634 41.88 -37.62 -53.37
C ALA A 634 43.36 -37.80 -53.74
N PRO A 635 43.79 -38.97 -54.28
CA PRO A 635 45.18 -39.18 -54.65
C PRO A 635 45.57 -38.30 -55.85
N LYS A 636 46.77 -37.71 -55.81
CA LYS A 636 47.40 -37.19 -57.02
C LYS A 636 47.74 -38.36 -57.94
N SER A 637 47.25 -38.32 -59.18
CA SER A 637 47.71 -39.21 -60.24
C SER A 637 49.04 -38.68 -60.79
N ASP A 638 50.15 -39.25 -60.36
CA ASP A 638 51.43 -39.01 -61.03
C ASP A 638 51.38 -39.57 -62.46
N GLY A 639 51.81 -38.75 -63.43
CA GLY A 639 51.49 -38.99 -64.84
C GLY A 639 52.49 -38.33 -65.79
N TYR A 640 53.77 -38.70 -65.69
CA TYR A 640 54.78 -38.31 -66.67
C TYR A 640 55.77 -39.45 -66.96
N GLY A 641 55.76 -39.90 -68.22
CA GLY A 641 56.91 -40.39 -68.99
C GLY A 641 57.76 -41.55 -68.44
N ALA A 642 57.62 -42.72 -69.06
CA ALA A 642 58.72 -43.65 -69.28
C ALA A 642 59.00 -43.75 -70.79
N ILE A 643 60.27 -43.80 -71.19
CA ILE A 643 60.70 -43.86 -72.59
C ILE A 643 61.30 -45.25 -72.85
N GLN A 644 60.68 -46.02 -73.75
CA GLN A 644 61.34 -46.83 -74.78
C GLN A 644 60.32 -47.34 -75.81
#